data_AF-A0A2V9BS07-F1
#
_entry.id   AF-A0A2V9BS07-F1
#
_cell.length_a   1.000
_cell.length_b   1.000
_cell.length_c   1.000
_cell.angle_alpha   90.00
_cell.angle_beta   90.00
_cell.angle_gamma   90.00
#
_symmetry.space_group_name_H-M   'P 1'
#
loop_
_entity.id
_entity.type
_entity.pdbx_description
1 polymer ?
#
loop_
_entity_poly.entity_id
_entity_poly.type
_entity_poly.pdbx_seq_one_letter_code
_entity_poly.pdbx_strand_id
1 'polypeptide(L)'
;MASFARIGEEPAVASAQAPWQEQDWAERLEKAIERGANHLLSLQADQGYWQGELEADSTLESDYIYYLHILGKADPERIAKLANYVRQLQLPDGGWSIYPGGPSELNATCKAYFALKLAGDSPYAPNLVRAREMVHRLGGLEHSNSYVRFYLALVGAVSWDLVPSIPPELMLIPHWFIFNIYEMSSWTRGIVIPMAILSSLRPNWRLPEHAHVDELFKDPERKTAALDWSDQLLSWKNVFLAVDRGFKLYEKFPWKPFRQRAIREAKSWMLNHIERTEGLAAIYPSMMNSIFTLMAFGHGPDDPLTLREIKEFSRFEIEDEETIRMQPCVSPVWDTCIAMVALEEAGLPPDHPALVKAANWILSKQVLGPGDWQVKNKDAEPGGWAFEFRNDFYPDVDDTAFVLMALQRVKYPEPARMEAAMRRGIQWLLSMQNRDGGWGAFDRDNNRKFLCNIPFADHNAMIDPSTADVTARVVECLGRYGWSAEHSVIQRAVKFLLQDQSKDGSWFGRWGVNYIYGTSGVLRALETVSLATREFCKRAVSWLRSVQKVDGSFGESLLSYDVPSTKGQGTSTASQTAWGLIGLLASAGTEDPAVAKAVAYLVHRQETDGSWSEPEFTGTGFPGVFYLKYHLYRNSFPVYALARYSNQSRKAEEYCAVKFQPSEFRLRSGI
;
A
#
# COMPACT_ATOMS: atom_id res chain seq x y z
N MET A 1 65.45 6.20 19.81
CA MET A 1 66.15 6.35 18.51
C MET A 1 65.21 5.89 17.41
N ALA A 2 65.21 6.64 16.32
CA ALA A 2 64.27 6.61 15.22
C ALA A 2 64.13 5.26 14.50
N SER A 3 62.95 5.01 13.94
CA SER A 3 62.86 4.45 12.60
C SER A 3 61.66 5.05 11.87
N PHE A 4 61.92 5.49 10.65
CA PHE A 4 61.09 6.30 9.77
C PHE A 4 60.04 5.47 9.02
N ALA A 5 59.00 6.18 8.60
CA ALA A 5 57.90 5.83 7.72
C ALA A 5 58.22 4.96 6.48
N ARG A 6 57.24 4.15 6.07
CA ARG A 6 56.77 4.12 4.68
C ARG A 6 55.25 4.28 4.64
N ILE A 7 54.85 5.39 4.03
CA ILE A 7 53.51 5.70 3.55
C ILE A 7 53.36 5.01 2.19
N GLY A 8 52.18 4.43 1.93
CA GLY A 8 51.76 4.09 0.58
C GLY A 8 51.10 2.72 0.47
N GLU A 9 49.77 2.69 0.61
CA GLU A 9 48.88 1.84 -0.17
C GLU A 9 47.48 2.46 -0.08
N GLU A 10 47.13 3.27 -1.08
CA GLU A 10 45.77 3.72 -1.32
C GLU A 10 44.90 2.51 -1.70
N PRO A 11 43.67 2.38 -1.19
CA PRO A 11 42.75 1.36 -1.67
C PRO A 11 42.42 1.65 -3.14
N ALA A 12 42.47 0.60 -3.96
CA ALA A 12 42.16 0.66 -5.38
C ALA A 12 40.79 1.32 -5.61
N VAL A 13 40.80 2.55 -6.12
CA VAL A 13 39.62 3.21 -6.66
C VAL A 13 39.14 2.36 -7.83
N ALA A 14 37.96 1.75 -7.67
CA ALA A 14 37.27 1.10 -8.77
C ALA A 14 37.17 2.09 -9.94
N SER A 15 37.71 1.69 -11.08
CA SER A 15 37.76 2.52 -12.29
C SER A 15 36.38 3.08 -12.61
N ALA A 16 36.30 4.41 -12.73
CA ALA A 16 35.15 5.08 -13.31
C ALA A 16 34.84 4.43 -14.68
N GLN A 17 33.67 3.80 -14.78
CA GLN A 17 33.16 3.26 -16.04
C GLN A 17 33.05 4.41 -17.04
N ALA A 18 33.55 4.18 -18.26
CA ALA A 18 33.57 5.14 -19.35
C ALA A 18 32.15 5.71 -19.63
N PRO A 19 32.04 6.96 -20.11
CA PRO A 19 30.75 7.51 -20.52
C PRO A 19 30.16 6.63 -21.63
N TRP A 20 29.07 5.95 -21.31
CA TRP A 20 28.34 5.05 -22.19
C TRP A 20 28.05 5.76 -23.52
N GLN A 21 28.53 5.21 -24.64
CA GLN A 21 28.24 5.77 -25.96
C GLN A 21 26.73 5.68 -26.21
N GLU A 22 26.08 6.82 -26.46
CA GLU A 22 24.64 6.96 -26.72
C GLU A 22 24.09 6.09 -27.87
N GLN A 23 24.94 5.37 -28.61
CA GLN A 23 24.55 4.56 -29.77
C GLN A 23 24.25 3.08 -29.43
N ASP A 24 24.78 2.50 -28.35
CA ASP A 24 24.59 1.06 -28.05
C ASP A 24 23.16 0.72 -27.59
N TRP A 25 22.55 1.57 -26.76
CA TRP A 25 21.23 1.27 -26.20
C TRP A 25 20.13 1.26 -27.28
N ALA A 26 20.24 2.09 -28.32
CA ALA A 26 19.25 2.19 -29.38
C ALA A 26 19.19 0.89 -30.21
N GLU A 27 20.33 0.27 -30.48
CA GLU A 27 20.42 -1.02 -31.17
C GLU A 27 19.91 -2.20 -30.30
N ARG A 28 19.96 -2.03 -28.97
CA ARG A 28 19.56 -3.04 -27.99
C ARG A 28 18.12 -2.92 -27.51
N LEU A 29 17.46 -1.79 -27.74
CA LEU A 29 16.13 -1.47 -27.21
C LEU A 29 15.10 -2.57 -27.48
N GLU A 30 14.96 -3.00 -28.72
CA GLU A 30 13.95 -4.01 -29.11
C GLU A 30 14.21 -5.35 -28.45
N LYS A 31 15.48 -5.77 -28.37
CA LYS A 31 15.87 -6.98 -27.65
C LYS A 31 15.61 -6.84 -26.15
N ALA A 32 15.76 -5.65 -25.58
CA ALA A 32 15.47 -5.42 -24.18
C ALA A 32 13.96 -5.53 -23.89
N ILE A 33 13.13 -4.95 -24.75
CA ILE A 33 11.67 -5.09 -24.68
C ILE A 33 11.26 -6.56 -24.82
N GLU A 34 11.78 -7.27 -25.83
CA GLU A 34 11.49 -8.69 -26.07
C GLU A 34 11.88 -9.56 -24.87
N ARG A 35 13.09 -9.39 -24.32
CA ARG A 35 13.53 -10.15 -23.14
C ARG A 35 12.68 -9.88 -21.91
N GLY A 36 12.34 -8.61 -21.66
CA GLY A 36 11.49 -8.26 -20.53
C GLY A 36 10.07 -8.79 -20.68
N ALA A 37 9.50 -8.76 -21.88
CA ALA A 37 8.20 -9.36 -22.18
C ALA A 37 8.22 -10.89 -21.99
N ASN A 38 9.27 -11.57 -22.47
CA ASN A 38 9.45 -13.01 -22.27
C ASN A 38 9.62 -13.37 -20.78
N HIS A 39 10.35 -12.55 -20.02
CA HIS A 39 10.47 -12.72 -18.58
C HIS A 39 9.09 -12.61 -17.91
N LEU A 40 8.33 -11.55 -18.19
CA LEU A 40 6.97 -11.40 -17.66
C LEU A 40 6.07 -12.58 -18.05
N LEU A 41 6.07 -13.02 -19.31
CA LEU A 41 5.30 -14.20 -19.74
C LEU A 41 5.65 -15.45 -18.94
N SER A 42 6.93 -15.66 -18.60
CA SER A 42 7.37 -16.80 -17.81
C SER A 42 6.84 -16.82 -16.38
N LEU A 43 6.41 -15.65 -15.87
CA LEU A 43 5.85 -15.48 -14.52
C LEU A 43 4.32 -15.66 -14.49
N GLN A 44 3.66 -15.86 -15.63
CA GLN A 44 2.20 -16.02 -15.66
C GLN A 44 1.81 -17.34 -14.98
N ALA A 45 0.88 -17.27 -14.02
CA ALA A 45 0.32 -18.45 -13.40
C ALA A 45 -0.53 -19.27 -14.38
N ASP A 46 -0.70 -20.56 -14.08
CA ASP A 46 -1.52 -21.48 -14.86
C ASP A 46 -3.00 -21.06 -14.97
N GLN A 47 -3.49 -20.21 -14.09
CA GLN A 47 -4.85 -19.67 -14.13
C GLN A 47 -4.94 -18.37 -14.97
N GLY A 48 -3.80 -17.77 -15.34
CA GLY A 48 -3.71 -16.61 -16.23
C GLY A 48 -3.35 -15.28 -15.56
N TYR A 49 -3.23 -15.25 -14.23
CA TYR A 49 -2.86 -14.04 -13.49
C TYR A 49 -1.35 -13.94 -13.28
N TRP A 50 -0.90 -12.75 -12.89
CA TRP A 50 0.43 -12.50 -12.33
C TRP A 50 0.27 -12.12 -10.87
N GLN A 51 1.23 -12.52 -10.05
CA GLN A 51 1.33 -12.09 -8.66
C GLN A 51 2.79 -12.08 -8.26
N GLY A 52 3.30 -10.91 -7.88
CA GLY A 52 4.57 -10.79 -7.18
C GLY A 52 4.38 -11.00 -5.69
N GLU A 53 5.50 -11.22 -5.00
CA GLU A 53 5.53 -10.97 -3.56
C GLU A 53 5.21 -9.50 -3.29
N LEU A 54 4.35 -9.25 -2.32
CA LEU A 54 4.14 -7.94 -1.73
C LEU A 54 4.86 -7.89 -0.39
N GLU A 55 6.06 -7.32 -0.40
CA GLU A 55 6.97 -7.30 0.74
C GLU A 55 6.75 -6.03 1.59
N ALA A 56 6.89 -6.17 2.90
CA ALA A 56 6.85 -5.09 3.89
C ALA A 56 7.97 -5.27 4.93
N ASP A 57 7.91 -4.52 6.04
CA ASP A 57 8.90 -4.63 7.12
C ASP A 57 8.64 -5.81 8.09
N SER A 58 9.63 -6.06 8.96
CA SER A 58 9.65 -7.18 9.93
C SER A 58 8.53 -7.19 10.99
N THR A 59 7.69 -6.16 11.02
CA THR A 59 6.59 -6.09 11.99
C THR A 59 5.53 -7.15 11.72
N LEU A 60 5.38 -7.62 10.48
CA LEU A 60 4.42 -8.68 10.14
C LEU A 60 4.84 -10.02 10.72
N GLU A 61 6.11 -10.40 10.62
CA GLU A 61 6.64 -11.64 11.22
C GLU A 61 6.64 -11.54 12.74
N SER A 62 6.95 -10.37 13.28
CA SER A 62 6.90 -10.11 14.72
C SER A 62 5.49 -10.31 15.29
N ASP A 63 4.47 -9.74 14.63
CA ASP A 63 3.07 -9.94 14.99
C ASP A 63 2.62 -11.40 14.74
N TYR A 64 3.21 -12.09 13.75
CA TYR A 64 2.84 -13.47 13.43
C TYR A 64 3.36 -14.49 14.46
N ILE A 65 4.57 -14.29 14.97
CA ILE A 65 5.09 -15.04 16.13
C ILE A 65 4.11 -14.90 17.31
N TYR A 66 3.76 -13.66 17.66
CA TYR A 66 2.80 -13.35 18.70
C TYR A 66 1.43 -14.03 18.47
N TYR A 67 0.92 -13.97 17.23
CA TYR A 67 -0.31 -14.62 16.81
C TYR A 67 -0.28 -16.13 17.02
N LEU A 68 0.78 -16.82 16.60
CA LEU A 68 0.90 -18.27 16.76
C LEU A 68 0.96 -18.70 18.23
N HIS A 69 1.59 -17.90 19.10
CA HIS A 69 1.58 -18.13 20.55
C HIS A 69 0.15 -18.03 21.11
N ILE A 70 -0.61 -17.02 20.70
CA ILE A 70 -2.00 -16.85 21.14
C ILE A 70 -2.90 -17.99 20.65
N LEU A 71 -2.69 -18.48 19.42
CA LEU A 71 -3.42 -19.63 18.89
C LEU A 71 -3.07 -20.95 19.59
N GLY A 72 -1.98 -21.01 20.36
CA GLY A 72 -1.41 -22.27 20.84
C GLY A 72 -0.84 -23.13 19.70
N LYS A 73 -0.41 -22.50 18.60
CA LYS A 73 0.17 -23.15 17.41
C LYS A 73 1.61 -22.68 17.13
N ALA A 74 2.32 -22.23 18.17
CA ALA A 74 3.73 -21.84 18.12
C ALA A 74 4.65 -23.07 18.00
N ASP A 75 4.67 -23.69 16.83
CA ASP A 75 5.59 -24.77 16.50
C ASP A 75 7.05 -24.29 16.52
N PRO A 76 7.99 -24.96 17.22
CA PRO A 76 9.36 -24.48 17.38
C PRO A 76 10.13 -24.25 16.06
N GLU A 77 9.91 -25.10 15.04
CA GLU A 77 10.60 -24.97 13.76
C GLU A 77 10.10 -23.72 13.01
N ARG A 78 8.78 -23.54 12.96
CA ARG A 78 8.17 -22.37 12.33
C ARG A 78 8.53 -21.07 13.04
N ILE A 79 8.52 -21.06 14.39
CA ILE A 79 8.94 -19.91 15.19
C ILE A 79 10.42 -19.59 14.94
N ALA A 80 11.29 -20.60 14.82
CA ALA A 80 12.70 -20.39 14.50
C ALA A 80 12.86 -19.71 13.13
N LYS A 81 12.14 -20.16 12.11
CA LYS A 81 12.18 -19.55 10.77
C LYS A 81 11.71 -18.10 10.76
N LEU A 82 10.58 -17.79 11.41
CA LEU A 82 10.10 -16.41 11.57
C LEU A 82 11.12 -15.53 12.33
N ALA A 83 11.67 -16.06 13.43
CA ALA A 83 12.65 -15.34 14.23
C ALA A 83 13.97 -15.12 13.48
N ASN A 84 14.39 -16.06 12.61
CA ASN A 84 15.55 -15.89 11.75
C ASN A 84 15.37 -14.70 10.81
N TYR A 85 14.20 -14.57 10.17
CA TYR A 85 13.89 -13.42 9.33
C TYR A 85 13.97 -12.10 10.12
N VAL A 86 13.33 -12.04 11.29
CA VAL A 86 13.39 -10.85 12.16
C VAL A 86 14.84 -10.52 12.57
N ARG A 87 15.67 -11.51 12.93
CA ARG A 87 17.08 -11.27 13.30
C ARG A 87 17.92 -10.76 12.13
N GLN A 88 17.67 -11.23 10.90
CA GLN A 88 18.40 -10.79 9.71
C GLN A 88 18.22 -9.30 9.42
N LEU A 89 17.07 -8.74 9.82
CA LEU A 89 16.71 -7.33 9.58
C LEU A 89 17.12 -6.38 10.72
N GLN A 90 17.78 -6.87 11.77
CA GLN A 90 18.27 -6.01 12.84
C GLN A 90 19.37 -5.06 12.33
N LEU A 91 19.23 -3.77 12.59
CA LEU A 91 20.21 -2.75 12.25
C LEU A 91 21.44 -2.80 13.17
N PRO A 92 22.60 -2.27 12.72
CA PRO A 92 23.83 -2.27 13.53
C PRO A 92 23.70 -1.58 14.90
N ASP A 93 22.82 -0.58 15.01
CA ASP A 93 22.54 0.18 16.23
C ASP A 93 21.60 -0.55 17.21
N GLY A 94 21.08 -1.72 16.81
CA GLY A 94 20.21 -2.61 17.57
C GLY A 94 18.72 -2.52 17.25
N GLY A 95 18.26 -1.53 16.48
CA GLY A 95 16.84 -1.37 16.16
C GLY A 95 16.40 -2.05 14.87
N TRP A 96 15.17 -1.78 14.46
CA TRP A 96 14.58 -2.23 13.19
C TRP A 96 13.96 -1.04 12.46
N SER A 97 14.02 -1.05 11.14
CA SER A 97 13.38 -0.04 10.29
C SER A 97 12.07 -0.54 9.69
N ILE A 98 11.25 0.41 9.26
CA ILE A 98 10.01 0.16 8.49
C ILE A 98 10.24 0.19 6.97
N TYR A 99 11.48 0.34 6.51
CA TYR A 99 11.89 0.16 5.12
C TYR A 99 13.40 -0.07 4.97
N PRO A 100 13.87 -0.70 3.87
CA PRO A 100 15.30 -0.91 3.62
C PRO A 100 16.11 0.39 3.61
N GLY A 101 17.20 0.42 4.40
CA GLY A 101 18.08 1.59 4.50
C GLY A 101 17.52 2.75 5.34
N GLY A 102 16.34 2.59 5.96
CA GLY A 102 15.78 3.55 6.89
C GLY A 102 16.40 3.49 8.29
N PRO A 103 16.12 4.49 9.14
CA PRO A 103 16.57 4.49 10.53
C PRO A 103 15.79 3.49 11.39
N SER A 104 16.32 3.20 12.58
CA SER A 104 15.57 2.51 13.63
C SER A 104 14.28 3.24 13.95
N GLU A 105 13.16 2.52 13.95
CA GLU A 105 11.82 2.99 14.27
C GLU A 105 11.33 2.33 15.56
N LEU A 106 10.65 3.09 16.42
CA LEU A 106 10.33 2.67 17.79
C LEU A 106 9.40 1.47 17.84
N ASN A 107 8.35 1.47 17.01
CA ASN A 107 7.32 0.44 17.02
C ASN A 107 7.82 -0.86 16.41
N ALA A 108 8.52 -0.78 15.29
CA ALA A 108 9.22 -1.91 14.68
C ALA A 108 10.20 -2.54 15.67
N THR A 109 11.00 -1.73 16.36
CA THR A 109 11.95 -2.22 17.36
C THR A 109 11.25 -2.85 18.57
N CYS A 110 10.18 -2.25 19.08
CA CYS A 110 9.40 -2.84 20.20
C CYS A 110 8.80 -4.20 19.81
N LYS A 111 8.20 -4.31 18.62
CA LYS A 111 7.60 -5.55 18.12
C LYS A 111 8.66 -6.64 17.92
N ALA A 112 9.76 -6.32 17.24
CA ALA A 112 10.85 -7.26 17.01
C ALA A 112 11.48 -7.75 18.31
N TYR A 113 11.73 -6.84 19.27
CA TYR A 113 12.23 -7.21 20.59
C TYR A 113 11.32 -8.24 21.28
N PHE A 114 10.02 -7.93 21.32
CA PHE A 114 9.03 -8.78 21.97
C PHE A 114 8.88 -10.13 21.28
N ALA A 115 8.84 -10.15 19.95
CA ALA A 115 8.74 -11.37 19.15
C ALA A 115 9.95 -12.28 19.32
N LEU A 116 11.17 -11.74 19.31
CA LEU A 116 12.38 -12.52 19.55
C LEU A 116 12.44 -13.07 20.97
N LYS A 117 11.98 -12.30 21.96
CA LYS A 117 11.85 -12.77 23.34
C LYS A 117 10.85 -13.92 23.47
N LEU A 118 9.73 -13.85 22.75
CA LEU A 118 8.75 -14.94 22.65
C LEU A 118 9.31 -16.18 21.95
N ALA A 119 10.17 -15.98 20.94
CA ALA A 119 10.88 -17.05 20.25
C ALA A 119 11.99 -17.70 21.11
N GLY A 120 12.25 -17.18 22.31
CA GLY A 120 13.19 -17.75 23.28
C GLY A 120 14.53 -17.02 23.42
N ASP A 121 14.72 -15.87 22.75
CA ASP A 121 15.94 -15.08 22.91
C ASP A 121 16.03 -14.51 24.34
N SER A 122 17.20 -14.64 24.96
CA SER A 122 17.45 -14.07 26.29
C SER A 122 17.47 -12.54 26.23
N PRO A 123 16.82 -11.82 27.17
CA PRO A 123 16.89 -10.36 27.24
C PRO A 123 18.30 -9.83 27.54
N TYR A 124 19.24 -10.72 27.89
CA TYR A 124 20.66 -10.42 28.11
C TYR A 124 21.53 -10.75 26.89
N ALA A 125 20.95 -11.31 25.82
CA ALA A 125 21.68 -11.56 24.58
C ALA A 125 22.10 -10.22 23.93
N PRO A 126 23.30 -10.13 23.32
CA PRO A 126 23.81 -8.85 22.79
C PRO A 126 22.86 -8.15 21.82
N ASN A 127 22.13 -8.89 20.98
CA ASN A 127 21.12 -8.36 20.06
C ASN A 127 19.96 -7.68 20.81
N LEU A 128 19.39 -8.32 21.83
CA LEU A 128 18.27 -7.77 22.59
C LEU A 128 18.70 -6.63 23.53
N VAL A 129 19.93 -6.67 24.08
CA VAL A 129 20.45 -5.54 24.87
C VAL A 129 20.52 -4.27 24.03
N ARG A 130 21.10 -4.32 22.82
CA ARG A 130 21.16 -3.16 21.92
C ARG A 130 19.77 -2.69 21.49
N ALA A 131 18.85 -3.62 21.24
CA ALA A 131 17.46 -3.31 20.91
C ALA A 131 16.75 -2.54 22.03
N ARG A 132 16.89 -3.00 23.29
CA ARG A 132 16.34 -2.28 24.46
C ARG A 132 16.94 -0.89 24.61
N GLU A 133 18.26 -0.76 24.46
CA GLU A 133 18.93 0.55 24.49
C GLU A 133 18.45 1.46 23.37
N MET A 134 18.15 0.91 22.20
CA MET A 134 17.54 1.67 21.10
C MET A 134 16.12 2.13 21.46
N VAL A 135 15.28 1.25 22.00
CA VAL A 135 13.93 1.61 22.48
C VAL A 135 14.00 2.77 23.47
N HIS A 136 14.91 2.72 24.44
CA HIS A 136 15.11 3.83 25.40
C HIS A 136 15.60 5.13 24.75
N ARG A 137 16.48 5.04 23.75
CA ARG A 137 16.94 6.19 22.95
C ARG A 137 15.79 6.83 22.16
N LEU A 138 14.87 6.03 21.65
CA LEU A 138 13.68 6.46 20.91
C LEU A 138 12.49 6.88 21.78
N GLY A 139 12.67 6.94 23.12
CA GLY A 139 11.67 7.46 24.05
C GLY A 139 11.01 6.43 24.95
N GLY A 140 11.34 5.14 24.78
CA GLY A 140 10.77 4.04 25.56
C GLY A 140 9.40 3.59 25.06
N LEU A 141 8.90 2.48 25.61
CA LEU A 141 7.58 1.94 25.28
C LEU A 141 6.44 2.94 25.54
N GLU A 142 6.67 3.94 26.40
CA GLU A 142 5.78 5.07 26.68
C GLU A 142 5.38 5.84 25.40
N HIS A 143 6.27 5.89 24.40
CA HIS A 143 6.08 6.60 23.14
C HIS A 143 5.67 5.68 21.97
N SER A 144 5.53 4.37 22.20
CA SER A 144 5.05 3.43 21.18
C SER A 144 3.63 3.80 20.71
N ASN A 145 3.21 3.32 19.54
CA ASN A 145 1.91 3.61 18.98
C ASN A 145 0.80 2.79 19.66
N SER A 146 -0.44 3.10 19.31
CA SER A 146 -1.64 2.49 19.85
C SER A 146 -1.75 0.98 19.59
N TYR A 147 -1.20 0.47 18.48
CA TYR A 147 -1.30 -0.95 18.09
C TYR A 147 -0.34 -1.81 18.92
N VAL A 148 0.91 -1.35 19.11
CA VAL A 148 1.88 -2.02 19.99
C VAL A 148 1.30 -2.17 21.40
N ARG A 149 0.76 -1.08 21.96
CA ARG A 149 0.15 -1.09 23.29
C ARG A 149 -1.08 -1.98 23.34
N PHE A 150 -1.91 -1.98 22.31
CA PHE A 150 -3.11 -2.82 22.24
C PHE A 150 -2.76 -4.31 22.28
N TYR A 151 -1.83 -4.76 21.45
CA TYR A 151 -1.42 -6.17 21.43
C TYR A 151 -0.72 -6.60 22.72
N LEU A 152 0.12 -5.76 23.31
CA LEU A 152 0.69 -6.03 24.63
C LEU A 152 -0.38 -6.07 25.74
N ALA A 153 -1.45 -5.27 25.64
CA ALA A 153 -2.53 -5.27 26.63
C ALA A 153 -3.42 -6.52 26.53
N LEU A 154 -3.63 -7.07 25.33
CA LEU A 154 -4.39 -8.32 25.12
C LEU A 154 -3.81 -9.51 25.89
N VAL A 155 -2.49 -9.53 26.05
CA VAL A 155 -1.77 -10.61 26.75
C VAL A 155 -1.38 -10.25 28.17
N GLY A 156 -1.82 -9.08 28.66
CA GLY A 156 -1.54 -8.59 30.01
C GLY A 156 -0.09 -8.13 30.23
N ALA A 157 0.70 -7.96 29.17
CA ALA A 157 2.08 -7.46 29.27
C ALA A 157 2.11 -5.97 29.64
N VAL A 158 1.05 -5.21 29.32
CA VAL A 158 0.83 -3.84 29.79
C VAL A 158 -0.62 -3.60 30.21
N SER A 159 -0.88 -2.50 30.93
CA SER A 159 -2.24 -2.10 31.33
C SER A 159 -3.05 -1.55 30.16
N TRP A 160 -4.35 -1.87 30.12
CA TRP A 160 -5.33 -1.25 29.21
C TRP A 160 -5.42 0.29 29.36
N ASP A 161 -4.94 0.87 30.47
CA ASP A 161 -4.90 2.33 30.64
C ASP A 161 -3.93 3.02 29.65
N LEU A 162 -2.96 2.29 29.09
CA LEU A 162 -2.04 2.76 28.04
C LEU A 162 -2.66 2.80 26.66
N VAL A 163 -3.74 2.05 26.45
CA VAL A 163 -4.40 1.88 25.16
C VAL A 163 -5.46 2.97 25.00
N PRO A 164 -5.52 3.66 23.84
CA PRO A 164 -6.67 4.50 23.52
C PRO A 164 -7.97 3.70 23.55
N SER A 165 -9.05 4.32 24.03
CA SER A 165 -10.35 3.68 24.13
C SER A 165 -10.95 3.47 22.75
N ILE A 166 -11.40 2.24 22.47
CA ILE A 166 -12.10 1.87 21.24
C ILE A 166 -13.48 1.31 21.63
N PRO A 167 -14.48 2.17 21.92
CA PRO A 167 -15.76 1.70 22.44
C PRO A 167 -16.58 1.01 21.35
N PRO A 168 -17.11 -0.21 21.59
CA PRO A 168 -17.97 -0.88 20.60
C PRO A 168 -19.25 -0.08 20.31
N GLU A 169 -19.67 0.81 21.21
CA GLU A 169 -20.84 1.69 21.05
C GLU A 169 -20.80 2.56 19.79
N LEU A 170 -19.62 2.75 19.16
CA LEU A 170 -19.50 3.38 17.83
C LEU A 170 -20.38 2.70 16.77
N MET A 171 -20.64 1.39 16.87
CA MET A 171 -21.51 0.65 15.96
C MET A 171 -22.98 1.10 16.01
N LEU A 172 -23.39 1.79 17.07
CA LEU A 172 -24.77 2.25 17.26
C LEU A 172 -24.99 3.68 16.76
N ILE A 173 -23.93 4.35 16.31
CA ILE A 173 -24.00 5.73 15.83
C ILE A 173 -24.72 5.76 14.46
N PRO A 174 -25.78 6.56 14.29
CA PRO A 174 -26.48 6.68 13.00
C PRO A 174 -25.56 7.17 11.87
N HIS A 175 -25.78 6.66 10.65
CA HIS A 175 -24.92 6.97 9.49
C HIS A 175 -24.93 8.45 9.06
N TRP A 176 -25.92 9.25 9.49
CA TRP A 176 -25.96 10.68 9.21
C TRP A 176 -25.04 11.51 10.14
N PHE A 177 -24.59 10.93 11.25
CA PHE A 177 -23.76 11.62 12.24
C PHE A 177 -22.28 11.53 11.88
N ILE A 178 -21.54 12.63 12.07
CA ILE A 178 -20.17 12.80 11.54
C ILE A 178 -19.08 11.91 12.17
N PHE A 179 -19.40 11.15 13.22
CA PHE A 179 -18.48 10.22 13.90
C PHE A 179 -18.83 8.74 13.67
N ASN A 180 -19.74 8.43 12.75
CA ASN A 180 -20.11 7.06 12.47
C ASN A 180 -18.95 6.29 11.80
N ILE A 181 -18.96 4.97 11.89
CA ILE A 181 -17.85 4.13 11.40
C ILE A 181 -17.55 4.35 9.91
N TYR A 182 -18.54 4.66 9.07
CA TYR A 182 -18.37 4.88 7.62
C TYR A 182 -17.76 6.24 7.27
N GLU A 183 -17.46 7.08 8.27
CA GLU A 183 -16.58 8.24 8.12
C GLU A 183 -15.10 7.88 8.29
N MET A 184 -14.79 6.63 8.70
CA MET A 184 -13.45 6.05 8.68
C MET A 184 -13.22 5.29 7.37
N SER A 185 -11.97 5.20 6.92
CA SER A 185 -11.60 4.43 5.73
C SER A 185 -11.95 2.93 5.86
N SER A 186 -12.09 2.24 4.74
CA SER A 186 -12.36 0.79 4.67
C SER A 186 -11.38 -0.03 5.52
N TRP A 187 -10.08 0.19 5.35
CA TRP A 187 -9.03 -0.51 6.10
C TRP A 187 -9.12 -0.21 7.60
N THR A 188 -9.37 1.03 8.00
CA THR A 188 -9.54 1.36 9.42
C THR A 188 -10.74 0.63 10.02
N ARG A 189 -11.87 0.57 9.30
CA ARG A 189 -13.07 -0.14 9.77
C ARG A 189 -12.80 -1.62 9.96
N GLY A 190 -12.17 -2.28 8.99
CA GLY A 190 -11.78 -3.69 9.06
C GLY A 190 -10.90 -4.00 10.29
N ILE A 191 -10.02 -3.07 10.67
CA ILE A 191 -9.11 -3.24 11.80
C ILE A 191 -9.80 -2.93 13.14
N VAL A 192 -10.43 -1.76 13.24
CA VAL A 192 -10.90 -1.18 14.50
C VAL A 192 -12.15 -1.88 15.03
N ILE A 193 -13.03 -2.39 14.17
CA ILE A 193 -14.29 -3.02 14.61
C ILE A 193 -14.03 -4.31 15.42
N PRO A 194 -13.19 -5.26 14.95
CA PRO A 194 -12.75 -6.38 15.78
C PRO A 194 -12.02 -5.93 17.05
N MET A 195 -11.14 -4.91 16.96
CA MET A 195 -10.44 -4.37 18.13
C MET A 195 -11.39 -3.76 19.18
N ALA A 196 -12.50 -3.16 18.76
CA ALA A 196 -13.53 -2.62 19.66
C ALA A 196 -14.25 -3.72 20.46
N ILE A 197 -14.42 -4.90 19.86
CA ILE A 197 -14.94 -6.07 20.57
C ILE A 197 -13.91 -6.55 21.59
N LEU A 198 -12.67 -6.74 21.15
CA LEU A 198 -11.56 -7.21 21.98
C LEU A 198 -11.27 -6.28 23.16
N SER A 199 -11.32 -4.96 22.98
CA SER A 199 -11.12 -3.96 24.04
C SER A 199 -12.18 -4.03 25.15
N SER A 200 -13.38 -4.51 24.79
CA SER A 200 -14.50 -4.70 25.71
C SER A 200 -14.48 -6.07 26.37
N LEU A 201 -14.07 -7.13 25.66
CA LEU A 201 -14.01 -8.49 26.21
C LEU A 201 -12.77 -8.72 27.08
N ARG A 202 -11.64 -8.10 26.71
CA ARG A 202 -10.34 -8.21 27.39
C ARG A 202 -9.98 -9.67 27.69
N PRO A 203 -9.82 -10.51 26.66
CA PRO A 203 -9.46 -11.91 26.86
C PRO A 203 -8.13 -12.01 27.62
N ASN A 204 -7.97 -13.04 28.45
CA ASN A 204 -6.80 -13.23 29.31
C ASN A 204 -5.86 -14.29 28.71
N TRP A 205 -5.35 -14.04 27.50
CA TRP A 205 -4.37 -14.90 26.82
C TRP A 205 -2.97 -14.66 27.38
N ARG A 206 -2.75 -15.01 28.65
CA ARG A 206 -1.47 -14.74 29.32
C ARG A 206 -0.33 -15.46 28.62
N LEU A 207 0.70 -14.69 28.30
CA LEU A 207 1.96 -15.20 27.79
C LEU A 207 2.86 -15.70 28.94
N PRO A 208 3.92 -16.48 28.64
CA PRO A 208 4.88 -16.94 29.63
C PRO A 208 5.53 -15.79 30.43
N GLU A 209 5.88 -16.02 31.70
CA GLU A 209 6.52 -15.00 32.56
C GLU A 209 7.83 -14.45 31.97
N HIS A 210 8.57 -15.25 31.20
CA HIS A 210 9.79 -14.76 30.55
C HIS A 210 9.52 -13.69 29.49
N ALA A 211 8.29 -13.56 28.97
CA ALA A 211 7.93 -12.67 27.87
C ALA A 211 7.43 -11.27 28.32
N HIS A 212 7.54 -10.92 29.61
CA HIS A 212 7.26 -9.55 30.06
C HIS A 212 8.13 -8.51 29.34
N VAL A 213 7.68 -7.25 29.25
CA VAL A 213 8.38 -6.18 28.51
C VAL A 213 8.65 -4.94 29.37
N ASP A 214 8.68 -5.12 30.69
CA ASP A 214 8.85 -4.04 31.65
C ASP A 214 10.16 -3.26 31.44
N GLU A 215 11.19 -3.94 30.97
CA GLU A 215 12.49 -3.37 30.65
C GLU A 215 12.47 -2.41 29.44
N LEU A 216 11.39 -2.37 28.65
CA LEU A 216 11.24 -1.44 27.53
C LEU A 216 10.72 -0.07 27.97
N PHE A 217 10.14 0.05 29.17
CA PHE A 217 9.82 1.35 29.77
C PHE A 217 11.11 2.06 30.17
N LYS A 218 11.17 3.36 29.89
CA LYS A 218 12.26 4.21 30.37
C LYS A 218 12.09 4.54 31.85
N ASP A 219 10.85 4.69 32.30
CA ASP A 219 10.47 4.84 33.71
C ASP A 219 9.57 3.67 34.15
N PRO A 220 10.16 2.58 34.70
CA PRO A 220 9.40 1.42 35.16
C PRO A 220 8.42 1.72 36.30
N GLU A 221 8.63 2.79 37.06
CA GLU A 221 7.72 3.22 38.15
C GLU A 221 6.48 3.95 37.59
N ARG A 222 6.60 4.54 36.40
CA ARG A 222 5.54 5.30 35.73
C ARG A 222 5.23 4.75 34.34
N LYS A 223 4.57 3.59 34.30
CA LYS A 223 4.03 2.96 33.08
C LYS A 223 2.81 3.72 32.55
N THR A 224 3.01 4.94 32.05
CA THR A 224 1.97 5.77 31.43
C THR A 224 2.31 6.13 29.99
N ALA A 225 1.30 6.16 29.12
CA ALA A 225 1.47 6.56 27.74
C ALA A 225 1.86 8.03 27.66
N ALA A 226 2.87 8.34 26.85
CA ALA A 226 3.19 9.70 26.46
C ALA A 226 2.12 10.15 25.44
N LEU A 227 1.10 10.86 25.93
CA LEU A 227 0.09 11.51 25.11
C LEU A 227 0.26 13.02 25.25
N ASP A 228 0.89 13.64 24.25
CA ASP A 228 1.15 15.07 24.27
C ASP A 228 -0.13 15.85 23.99
N TRP A 229 -0.55 16.64 24.97
CA TRP A 229 -1.61 17.63 24.77
C TRP A 229 -1.09 18.73 23.85
N SER A 230 -1.94 19.22 22.96
CA SER A 230 -1.63 20.37 22.12
C SER A 230 -1.58 21.63 22.98
N ASP A 231 -0.59 22.50 22.72
CA ASP A 231 -0.45 23.83 23.35
C ASP A 231 -1.69 24.71 23.13
N GLN A 232 -2.42 24.50 22.03
CA GLN A 232 -3.72 25.12 21.79
C GLN A 232 -4.81 24.39 22.58
N LEU A 233 -5.35 25.06 23.62
CA LEU A 233 -6.38 24.54 24.52
C LEU A 233 -7.61 24.00 23.77
N LEU A 234 -8.14 24.76 22.81
CA LEU A 234 -9.25 24.34 21.95
C LEU A 234 -8.72 23.74 20.64
N SER A 235 -8.38 22.45 20.68
CA SER A 235 -7.97 21.66 19.52
C SER A 235 -8.71 20.33 19.48
N TRP A 236 -8.91 19.77 18.28
CA TRP A 236 -9.50 18.44 18.14
C TRP A 236 -8.70 17.37 18.90
N LYS A 237 -7.37 17.46 18.89
CA LYS A 237 -6.48 16.59 19.68
C LYS A 237 -6.84 16.60 21.16
N ASN A 238 -6.94 17.78 21.77
CA ASN A 238 -7.28 17.91 23.19
C ASN A 238 -8.72 17.45 23.49
N VAL A 239 -9.67 17.72 22.59
CA VAL A 239 -11.05 17.22 22.72
C VAL A 239 -11.06 15.69 22.74
N PHE A 240 -10.40 15.03 21.78
CA PHE A 240 -10.38 13.57 21.74
C PHE A 240 -9.60 12.94 22.89
N LEU A 241 -8.54 13.58 23.39
CA LEU A 241 -7.84 13.14 24.61
C LEU A 241 -8.75 13.23 25.85
N ALA A 242 -9.57 14.28 25.95
CA ALA A 242 -10.56 14.40 27.02
C ALA A 242 -11.67 13.35 26.91
N VAL A 243 -12.14 13.08 25.68
CA VAL A 243 -13.11 12.01 25.38
C VAL A 243 -12.54 10.64 25.73
N ASP A 244 -11.28 10.34 25.38
CA ASP A 244 -10.59 9.11 25.77
C ASP A 244 -10.55 8.95 27.30
N ARG A 245 -10.17 10.00 28.04
CA ARG A 245 -10.21 9.98 29.50
C ARG A 245 -11.62 9.71 30.03
N GLY A 246 -12.64 10.30 29.42
CA GLY A 246 -14.04 10.05 29.74
C GLY A 246 -14.43 8.58 29.52
N PHE A 247 -14.03 7.98 28.39
CA PHE A 247 -14.27 6.56 28.13
C PHE A 247 -13.53 5.65 29.10
N LYS A 248 -12.29 5.98 29.50
CA LYS A 248 -11.56 5.23 30.53
C LYS A 248 -12.28 5.27 31.89
N LEU A 249 -12.91 6.39 32.24
CA LEU A 249 -13.76 6.47 33.43
C LEU A 249 -15.04 5.64 33.27
N TYR A 250 -15.69 5.71 32.10
CA TYR A 250 -16.85 4.87 31.78
C TYR A 250 -16.53 3.38 31.84
N GLU A 251 -15.33 2.95 31.43
CA GLU A 251 -14.91 1.55 31.52
C GLU A 251 -14.80 1.03 32.95
N LYS A 252 -14.49 1.90 33.92
CA LYS A 252 -14.43 1.58 35.35
C LYS A 252 -15.82 1.48 35.99
N PHE A 253 -16.85 1.97 35.31
CA PHE A 253 -18.23 1.91 35.81
C PHE A 253 -18.85 0.52 35.56
N PRO A 254 -19.50 -0.11 36.55
CA PRO A 254 -19.98 -1.49 36.43
C PRO A 254 -21.17 -1.66 35.47
N TRP A 255 -21.98 -0.61 35.27
CA TRP A 255 -23.15 -0.66 34.40
C TRP A 255 -22.86 0.01 33.04
N LYS A 256 -22.80 -0.81 31.98
CA LYS A 256 -22.41 -0.38 30.63
C LYS A 256 -23.61 -0.46 29.68
N PRO A 257 -24.52 0.53 29.68
CA PRO A 257 -25.71 0.50 28.83
C PRO A 257 -25.34 0.37 27.36
N PHE A 258 -26.14 -0.39 26.61
CA PHE A 258 -25.98 -0.67 25.17
C PHE A 258 -24.74 -1.46 24.73
N ARG A 259 -23.76 -1.70 25.60
CA ARG A 259 -22.53 -2.45 25.28
C ARG A 259 -22.78 -3.78 24.61
N GLN A 260 -23.66 -4.59 25.18
CA GLN A 260 -24.00 -5.91 24.64
C GLN A 260 -24.72 -5.84 23.30
N ARG A 261 -25.48 -4.75 23.04
CA ARG A 261 -26.04 -4.51 21.71
C ARG A 261 -24.93 -4.14 20.73
N ALA A 262 -24.06 -3.23 21.13
CA ALA A 262 -22.96 -2.75 20.30
C ALA A 262 -21.99 -3.88 19.89
N ILE A 263 -21.62 -4.76 20.82
CA ILE A 263 -20.81 -5.97 20.54
C ILE A 263 -21.52 -6.90 19.55
N ARG A 264 -22.84 -7.07 19.67
CA ARG A 264 -23.61 -7.88 18.71
C ARG A 264 -23.62 -7.26 17.32
N GLU A 265 -23.81 -5.95 17.19
CA GLU A 265 -23.73 -5.28 15.88
C GLU A 265 -22.32 -5.38 15.28
N ALA A 266 -21.27 -5.20 16.09
CA ALA A 266 -19.87 -5.37 15.68
C ALA A 266 -19.60 -6.81 15.18
N LYS A 267 -20.05 -7.82 15.93
CA LYS A 267 -19.91 -9.24 15.55
C LYS A 267 -20.65 -9.53 14.25
N SER A 268 -21.90 -9.09 14.12
CA SER A 268 -22.70 -9.29 12.91
C SER A 268 -22.05 -8.61 11.70
N TRP A 269 -21.57 -7.38 11.86
CA TRP A 269 -20.82 -6.68 10.82
C TRP A 269 -19.60 -7.51 10.39
N MET A 270 -18.76 -7.93 11.32
CA MET A 270 -17.56 -8.71 11.03
C MET A 270 -17.87 -10.03 10.28
N LEU A 271 -18.83 -10.80 10.77
CA LEU A 271 -19.21 -12.09 10.17
C LEU A 271 -19.77 -11.93 8.74
N ASN A 272 -20.60 -10.92 8.52
CA ASN A 272 -21.14 -10.63 7.19
C ASN A 272 -20.04 -10.29 6.18
N HIS A 273 -18.97 -9.61 6.62
CA HIS A 273 -17.86 -9.23 5.74
C HIS A 273 -17.00 -10.43 5.37
N ILE A 274 -16.67 -11.28 6.36
CA ILE A 274 -15.85 -12.49 6.17
C ILE A 274 -16.48 -13.52 5.22
N GLU A 275 -17.82 -13.57 5.12
CA GLU A 275 -18.51 -14.54 4.25
C GLU A 275 -18.15 -14.36 2.76
N ARG A 276 -17.88 -13.13 2.34
CA ARG A 276 -17.65 -12.78 0.92
C ARG A 276 -16.24 -12.31 0.61
N THR A 277 -15.31 -12.48 1.53
CA THR A 277 -13.90 -12.10 1.37
C THR A 277 -12.98 -13.27 1.74
N GLU A 278 -11.75 -13.27 1.24
CA GLU A 278 -10.69 -14.20 1.68
C GLU A 278 -10.06 -13.68 2.98
N GLY A 279 -10.85 -13.67 4.05
CA GLY A 279 -10.50 -13.01 5.32
C GLY A 279 -11.04 -11.60 5.41
N LEU A 280 -11.27 -11.10 6.63
CA LEU A 280 -11.84 -9.76 6.84
C LEU A 280 -11.01 -8.68 6.13
N ALA A 281 -11.63 -8.03 5.14
CA ALA A 281 -11.02 -7.03 4.26
C ALA A 281 -9.75 -7.49 3.51
N ALA A 282 -9.41 -8.78 3.55
CA ALA A 282 -8.23 -9.39 2.92
C ALA A 282 -6.88 -8.70 3.22
N ILE A 283 -6.76 -8.05 4.39
CA ILE A 283 -5.53 -7.40 4.86
C ILE A 283 -5.11 -7.91 6.24
N TYR A 284 -3.80 -8.01 6.44
CA TYR A 284 -3.18 -8.67 7.60
C TYR A 284 -3.79 -8.28 8.95
N PRO A 285 -3.89 -6.98 9.33
CA PRO A 285 -4.32 -6.64 10.68
C PRO A 285 -5.80 -6.92 10.91
N SER A 286 -6.64 -6.75 9.89
CA SER A 286 -8.08 -7.06 9.95
C SER A 286 -8.31 -8.56 10.12
N MET A 287 -7.59 -9.38 9.35
CA MET A 287 -7.66 -10.84 9.43
C MET A 287 -7.23 -11.34 10.81
N MET A 288 -6.05 -10.93 11.29
CA MET A 288 -5.56 -11.30 12.61
C MET A 288 -6.54 -10.92 13.72
N ASN A 289 -7.03 -9.67 13.73
CA ASN A 289 -7.94 -9.19 14.76
C ASN A 289 -9.31 -9.86 14.71
N SER A 290 -9.79 -10.25 13.52
CA SER A 290 -11.02 -11.03 13.39
C SER A 290 -10.90 -12.44 13.97
N ILE A 291 -9.76 -13.10 13.77
CA ILE A 291 -9.47 -14.43 14.34
C ILE A 291 -9.38 -14.34 15.86
N PHE A 292 -8.66 -13.34 16.40
CA PHE A 292 -8.67 -13.06 17.83
C PHE A 292 -10.07 -12.83 18.37
N THR A 293 -10.92 -12.10 17.64
CA THR A 293 -12.31 -11.85 18.05
C THR A 293 -13.12 -13.14 18.11
N LEU A 294 -12.98 -14.03 17.11
CA LEU A 294 -13.62 -15.34 17.13
C LEU A 294 -13.19 -16.16 18.35
N MET A 295 -11.89 -16.21 18.63
CA MET A 295 -11.37 -16.89 19.81
C MET A 295 -11.86 -16.28 21.13
N ALA A 296 -11.96 -14.94 21.21
CA ALA A 296 -12.47 -14.26 22.40
C ALA A 296 -13.97 -14.57 22.65
N PHE A 297 -14.71 -14.94 21.61
CA PHE A 297 -16.07 -15.46 21.73
C PHE A 297 -16.14 -16.97 22.07
N GLY A 298 -15.00 -17.64 22.23
CA GLY A 298 -14.92 -19.07 22.55
C GLY A 298 -14.83 -19.99 21.33
N HIS A 299 -14.72 -19.46 20.11
CA HIS A 299 -14.48 -20.25 18.89
C HIS A 299 -12.98 -20.51 18.76
N GLY A 300 -12.51 -21.59 19.38
CA GLY A 300 -11.10 -21.98 19.36
C GLY A 300 -10.55 -22.23 17.94
N PRO A 301 -9.23 -22.47 17.79
CA PRO A 301 -8.58 -22.57 16.48
C PRO A 301 -9.12 -23.66 15.56
N ASP A 302 -9.77 -24.69 16.11
CA ASP A 302 -10.32 -25.82 15.37
C ASP A 302 -11.84 -25.68 15.10
N ASP A 303 -12.48 -24.58 15.55
CA ASP A 303 -13.84 -24.22 15.12
C ASP A 303 -13.86 -24.02 13.60
N PRO A 304 -14.86 -24.55 12.85
CA PRO A 304 -14.84 -24.52 11.39
C PRO A 304 -14.65 -23.13 10.77
N LEU A 305 -15.24 -22.09 11.36
CA LEU A 305 -15.07 -20.73 10.87
C LEU A 305 -13.68 -20.20 11.22
N THR A 306 -13.25 -20.33 12.49
CA THR A 306 -11.92 -19.87 12.91
C THR A 306 -10.81 -20.57 12.11
N LEU A 307 -10.92 -21.88 11.89
CA LEU A 307 -9.96 -22.68 11.11
C LEU A 307 -9.89 -22.20 9.65
N ARG A 308 -11.03 -21.90 9.03
CA ARG A 308 -11.07 -21.30 7.68
C ARG A 308 -10.29 -19.98 7.67
N GLU A 309 -10.57 -19.07 8.60
CA GLU A 309 -9.91 -17.76 8.64
C GLU A 309 -8.41 -17.87 8.92
N ILE A 310 -7.98 -18.79 9.79
CA ILE A 310 -6.56 -19.13 10.00
C ILE A 310 -5.92 -19.58 8.68
N LYS A 311 -6.61 -20.45 7.92
CA LYS A 311 -6.11 -20.94 6.63
C LYS A 311 -6.02 -19.82 5.59
N GLU A 312 -6.97 -18.89 5.55
CA GLU A 312 -6.86 -17.72 4.67
C GLU A 312 -5.67 -16.85 5.07
N PHE A 313 -5.48 -16.62 6.37
CA PHE A 313 -4.36 -15.81 6.85
C PHE A 313 -2.98 -16.45 6.60
N SER A 314 -2.87 -17.78 6.72
CA SER A 314 -1.63 -18.49 6.42
C SER A 314 -1.24 -18.45 4.94
N ARG A 315 -2.14 -18.05 4.02
CA ARG A 315 -1.80 -17.87 2.60
C ARG A 315 -0.85 -16.69 2.34
N PHE A 316 -0.65 -15.83 3.35
CA PHE A 316 0.32 -14.73 3.27
C PHE A 316 1.74 -15.18 3.59
N GLU A 317 1.93 -16.42 4.08
CA GLU A 317 3.25 -16.98 4.33
C GLU A 317 4.02 -17.22 3.03
N ILE A 318 5.27 -16.80 3.02
CA ILE A 318 6.28 -17.23 2.07
C ILE A 318 7.37 -17.92 2.87
N GLU A 319 7.50 -19.24 2.69
CA GLU A 319 8.44 -20.09 3.40
C GLU A 319 9.58 -20.53 2.47
N ASP A 320 10.80 -20.36 2.95
CA ASP A 320 11.99 -20.97 2.38
C ASP A 320 12.67 -21.90 3.40
N GLU A 321 13.90 -22.34 3.10
CA GLU A 321 14.63 -23.29 3.94
C GLU A 321 14.91 -22.73 5.35
N GLU A 322 15.24 -21.45 5.47
CA GLU A 322 15.72 -20.84 6.71
C GLU A 322 14.73 -19.86 7.35
N THR A 323 13.77 -19.34 6.58
CA THR A 323 12.89 -18.25 6.97
C THR A 323 11.43 -18.47 6.56
N ILE A 324 10.53 -17.86 7.33
CA ILE A 324 9.15 -17.62 6.92
C ILE A 324 8.98 -16.10 7.00
N ARG A 325 8.48 -15.50 5.93
CA ARG A 325 8.11 -14.09 5.89
C ARG A 325 6.66 -13.92 5.48
N MET A 326 6.07 -12.79 5.83
CA MET A 326 4.64 -12.53 5.71
C MET A 326 4.38 -11.41 4.72
N GLN A 327 3.38 -11.60 3.87
CA GLN A 327 2.83 -10.52 3.06
C GLN A 327 1.74 -9.76 3.85
N PRO A 328 1.57 -8.44 3.66
CA PRO A 328 0.50 -7.67 4.30
C PRO A 328 -0.89 -7.91 3.66
N CYS A 329 -0.88 -8.22 2.38
CA CYS A 329 -1.98 -8.71 1.55
C CYS A 329 -1.38 -9.25 0.24
N VAL A 330 -2.18 -9.52 -0.79
CA VAL A 330 -1.69 -10.02 -2.09
C VAL A 330 -2.22 -9.15 -3.23
N SER A 331 -1.42 -8.96 -4.28
CA SER A 331 -1.66 -8.00 -5.38
C SER A 331 -2.04 -8.59 -6.76
N PRO A 332 -2.76 -9.72 -6.87
CA PRO A 332 -2.88 -10.44 -8.14
C PRO A 332 -3.69 -9.68 -9.20
N VAL A 333 -4.73 -8.91 -8.84
CA VAL A 333 -5.52 -8.15 -9.83
C VAL A 333 -4.68 -7.00 -10.38
N TRP A 334 -4.05 -6.25 -9.48
CA TRP A 334 -3.17 -5.14 -9.80
C TRP A 334 -2.00 -5.57 -10.71
N ASP A 335 -1.25 -6.58 -10.28
CA ASP A 335 -0.08 -7.09 -11.01
C ASP A 335 -0.45 -7.62 -12.39
N THR A 336 -1.56 -8.34 -12.49
CA THR A 336 -2.07 -8.87 -13.76
C THR A 336 -2.35 -7.77 -14.75
N CYS A 337 -2.99 -6.68 -14.31
CA CYS A 337 -3.38 -5.61 -15.24
C CYS A 337 -2.16 -4.80 -15.70
N ILE A 338 -1.15 -4.57 -14.83
CA ILE A 338 0.13 -3.94 -15.24
C ILE A 338 0.89 -4.84 -16.22
N ALA A 339 0.96 -6.15 -15.95
CA ALA A 339 1.59 -7.09 -16.87
C ALA A 339 0.87 -7.12 -18.24
N MET A 340 -0.46 -7.14 -18.26
CA MET A 340 -1.25 -7.10 -19.50
C MET A 340 -0.97 -5.84 -20.33
N VAL A 341 -0.95 -4.66 -19.69
CA VAL A 341 -0.63 -3.39 -20.37
C VAL A 341 0.80 -3.40 -20.88
N ALA A 342 1.77 -3.82 -20.07
CA ALA A 342 3.17 -3.87 -20.46
C ALA A 342 3.43 -4.83 -21.63
N LEU A 343 2.80 -6.01 -21.60
CA LEU A 343 2.95 -7.04 -22.63
C LEU A 343 2.30 -6.64 -23.96
N GLU A 344 1.10 -6.07 -23.94
CA GLU A 344 0.48 -5.58 -25.19
C GLU A 344 1.27 -4.40 -25.76
N GLU A 345 1.70 -3.45 -24.92
CA GLU A 345 2.55 -2.34 -25.37
C GLU A 345 3.87 -2.86 -25.96
N ALA A 346 4.44 -3.94 -25.41
CA ALA A 346 5.64 -4.62 -25.92
C ALA A 346 5.44 -5.36 -27.25
N GLY A 347 4.25 -5.29 -27.85
CA GLY A 347 3.97 -5.80 -29.20
C GLY A 347 3.39 -7.21 -29.24
N LEU A 348 2.92 -7.76 -28.11
CA LEU A 348 2.13 -8.99 -28.16
C LEU A 348 0.83 -8.73 -28.93
N PRO A 349 0.39 -9.66 -29.81
CA PRO A 349 -0.90 -9.54 -30.48
C PRO A 349 -2.04 -9.37 -29.46
N PRO A 350 -3.06 -8.52 -29.73
CA PRO A 350 -4.19 -8.34 -28.82
C PRO A 350 -4.98 -9.62 -28.51
N ASP A 351 -4.91 -10.65 -29.36
CA ASP A 351 -5.50 -11.98 -29.15
C ASP A 351 -4.49 -13.03 -28.70
N HIS A 352 -3.31 -12.62 -28.23
CA HIS A 352 -2.29 -13.54 -27.69
C HIS A 352 -2.89 -14.40 -26.56
N PRO A 353 -2.66 -15.73 -26.55
CA PRO A 353 -3.30 -16.64 -25.58
C PRO A 353 -3.10 -16.24 -24.11
N ALA A 354 -1.92 -15.75 -23.75
CA ALA A 354 -1.63 -15.26 -22.39
C ALA A 354 -2.54 -14.08 -22.00
N LEU A 355 -2.76 -13.12 -22.91
CA LEU A 355 -3.62 -11.95 -22.67
C LEU A 355 -5.10 -12.34 -22.59
N VAL A 356 -5.55 -13.23 -23.48
CA VAL A 356 -6.94 -13.73 -23.47
C VAL A 356 -7.23 -14.50 -22.18
N LYS A 357 -6.29 -15.33 -21.73
CA LYS A 357 -6.40 -16.08 -20.47
C LYS A 357 -6.46 -15.14 -19.26
N ALA A 358 -5.59 -14.13 -19.24
CA ALA A 358 -5.60 -13.09 -18.21
C ALA A 358 -6.92 -12.29 -18.20
N ALA A 359 -7.40 -11.86 -19.36
CA ALA A 359 -8.69 -11.19 -19.48
C ALA A 359 -9.85 -12.05 -18.98
N ASN A 360 -9.88 -13.34 -19.30
CA ASN A 360 -10.89 -14.26 -18.77
C ASN A 360 -10.83 -14.35 -17.23
N TRP A 361 -9.64 -14.43 -16.66
CA TRP A 361 -9.45 -14.45 -15.22
C TRP A 361 -9.91 -13.12 -14.58
N ILE A 362 -9.48 -11.97 -15.10
CA ILE A 362 -9.90 -10.64 -14.62
C ILE A 362 -11.42 -10.45 -14.70
N LEU A 363 -12.07 -10.88 -15.79
CA LEU A 363 -13.52 -10.82 -15.91
C LEU A 363 -14.25 -11.67 -14.84
N SER A 364 -13.62 -12.75 -14.36
CA SER A 364 -14.16 -13.56 -13.26
C SER A 364 -14.01 -12.89 -11.88
N LYS A 365 -13.16 -11.86 -11.76
CA LYS A 365 -12.89 -11.12 -10.52
C LYS A 365 -13.77 -9.89 -10.32
N GLN A 366 -14.65 -9.57 -11.27
CA GLN A 366 -15.51 -8.38 -11.15
C GLN A 366 -16.47 -8.54 -9.96
N VAL A 367 -16.51 -7.54 -9.09
CA VAL A 367 -17.43 -7.48 -7.96
C VAL A 367 -18.81 -7.04 -8.44
N LEU A 368 -19.79 -7.94 -8.31
CA LEU A 368 -21.18 -7.72 -8.74
C LEU A 368 -22.17 -7.59 -7.58
N GLY A 369 -21.71 -7.75 -6.34
CA GLY A 369 -22.54 -7.63 -5.15
C GLY A 369 -22.32 -6.32 -4.39
N PRO A 370 -23.12 -6.06 -3.34
CA PRO A 370 -23.02 -4.84 -2.56
C PRO A 370 -21.71 -4.78 -1.78
N GLY A 371 -21.26 -3.56 -1.48
CA GLY A 371 -20.10 -3.27 -0.65
C GLY A 371 -20.31 -2.02 0.21
N ASP A 372 -19.35 -1.75 1.07
CA ASP A 372 -19.47 -0.69 2.07
C ASP A 372 -19.57 0.72 1.47
N TRP A 373 -18.95 0.92 0.31
CA TRP A 373 -19.01 2.17 -0.47
C TRP A 373 -20.46 2.61 -0.77
N GLN A 374 -21.42 1.68 -0.82
CA GLN A 374 -22.84 2.00 -1.02
C GLN A 374 -23.48 2.76 0.15
N VAL A 375 -22.86 2.77 1.34
CA VAL A 375 -23.39 3.56 2.46
C VAL A 375 -23.39 5.05 2.13
N LYS A 376 -22.33 5.53 1.49
CA LYS A 376 -22.20 6.91 1.01
C LYS A 376 -22.62 7.08 -0.46
N ASN A 377 -22.74 5.99 -1.20
CA ASN A 377 -23.08 5.99 -2.62
C ASN A 377 -24.23 5.01 -2.95
N LYS A 378 -25.41 5.24 -2.35
CA LYS A 378 -26.54 4.30 -2.35
C LYS A 378 -27.07 3.90 -3.73
N ASP A 379 -26.97 4.80 -4.70
CA ASP A 379 -27.54 4.60 -6.03
C ASP A 379 -26.55 3.97 -7.02
N ALA A 380 -25.33 3.69 -6.57
CA ALA A 380 -24.30 3.11 -7.41
C ALA A 380 -24.44 1.59 -7.50
N GLU A 381 -24.45 1.10 -8.74
CA GLU A 381 -24.51 -0.32 -9.06
C GLU A 381 -23.11 -0.91 -8.96
N PRO A 382 -22.95 -2.15 -8.45
CA PRO A 382 -21.66 -2.83 -8.38
C PRO A 382 -21.04 -3.03 -9.76
N GLY A 383 -19.71 -2.94 -9.81
CA GLY A 383 -18.97 -3.14 -11.06
C GLY A 383 -17.46 -2.99 -10.96
N GLY A 384 -16.91 -2.67 -9.80
CA GLY A 384 -15.47 -2.53 -9.59
C GLY A 384 -14.75 -3.87 -9.44
N TRP A 385 -13.44 -3.77 -9.26
CA TRP A 385 -12.51 -4.86 -8.94
C TRP A 385 -11.75 -4.49 -7.68
N ALA A 386 -11.35 -5.50 -6.91
CA ALA A 386 -10.46 -5.33 -5.77
C ALA A 386 -9.02 -5.68 -6.15
N PHE A 387 -8.09 -5.23 -5.32
CA PHE A 387 -6.67 -5.57 -5.38
C PHE A 387 -6.37 -7.08 -5.24
N GLU A 388 -7.06 -7.76 -4.32
CA GLU A 388 -6.85 -9.18 -4.00
C GLU A 388 -7.66 -10.15 -4.90
N PHE A 389 -7.53 -11.46 -4.64
CA PHE A 389 -8.29 -12.48 -5.37
C PHE A 389 -9.80 -12.41 -5.19
N ARG A 390 -10.27 -12.02 -4.00
CA ARG A 390 -11.69 -11.85 -3.65
C ARG A 390 -11.85 -10.98 -2.40
N ASN A 391 -12.37 -9.77 -2.60
CA ASN A 391 -12.66 -8.82 -1.53
C ASN A 391 -13.96 -8.04 -1.85
N ASP A 392 -15.08 -8.76 -1.90
CA ASP A 392 -16.36 -8.27 -2.42
C ASP A 392 -16.87 -6.94 -1.83
N PHE A 393 -16.51 -6.61 -0.58
CA PHE A 393 -16.96 -5.39 0.07
C PHE A 393 -16.11 -4.17 -0.27
N TYR A 394 -14.89 -4.39 -0.77
CA TYR A 394 -13.86 -3.38 -0.97
C TYR A 394 -13.23 -3.45 -2.37
N PRO A 395 -14.02 -3.35 -3.47
CA PRO A 395 -13.44 -2.95 -4.74
C PRO A 395 -12.85 -1.55 -4.60
N ASP A 396 -11.72 -1.30 -5.27
CA ASP A 396 -11.03 -0.03 -5.23
C ASP A 396 -10.96 0.63 -6.61
N VAL A 397 -10.78 1.94 -6.58
CA VAL A 397 -10.85 2.83 -7.73
C VAL A 397 -9.64 2.64 -8.65
N ASP A 398 -8.46 2.38 -8.09
CA ASP A 398 -7.23 2.28 -8.85
C ASP A 398 -7.16 0.98 -9.64
N ASP A 399 -7.44 -0.16 -9.00
CA ASP A 399 -7.56 -1.46 -9.64
C ASP A 399 -8.65 -1.44 -10.70
N THR A 400 -9.83 -0.90 -10.38
CA THR A 400 -10.92 -0.82 -11.35
C THR A 400 -10.51 -0.02 -12.60
N ALA A 401 -9.86 1.13 -12.44
CA ALA A 401 -9.38 1.92 -13.56
C ALA A 401 -8.30 1.20 -14.37
N PHE A 402 -7.35 0.52 -13.72
CA PHE A 402 -6.28 -0.18 -14.43
C PHE A 402 -6.75 -1.48 -15.11
N VAL A 403 -7.68 -2.22 -14.48
CA VAL A 403 -8.40 -3.36 -15.08
C VAL A 403 -9.08 -2.93 -16.38
N LEU A 404 -9.81 -1.80 -16.35
CA LEU A 404 -10.47 -1.29 -17.54
C LEU A 404 -9.45 -0.97 -18.64
N MET A 405 -8.34 -0.33 -18.32
CA MET A 405 -7.28 -0.06 -19.31
C MET A 405 -6.65 -1.34 -19.87
N ALA A 406 -6.41 -2.35 -19.04
CA ALA A 406 -5.88 -3.64 -19.46
C ALA A 406 -6.85 -4.40 -20.37
N LEU A 407 -8.13 -4.49 -20.00
CA LEU A 407 -9.13 -5.18 -20.82
C LEU A 407 -9.34 -4.49 -22.18
N GLN A 408 -9.20 -3.16 -22.26
CA GLN A 408 -9.34 -2.41 -23.52
C GLN A 408 -8.31 -2.84 -24.58
N ARG A 409 -7.20 -3.43 -24.16
CA ARG A 409 -6.07 -3.85 -24.99
C ARG A 409 -6.18 -5.28 -25.49
N VAL A 410 -7.22 -6.03 -25.09
CA VAL A 410 -7.35 -7.45 -25.44
C VAL A 410 -8.48 -7.67 -26.44
N LYS A 411 -8.16 -8.37 -27.54
CA LYS A 411 -9.16 -8.88 -28.49
C LYS A 411 -9.76 -10.17 -27.94
N TYR A 412 -10.72 -10.01 -27.03
CA TYR A 412 -11.32 -11.13 -26.31
C TYR A 412 -12.36 -11.90 -27.16
N PRO A 413 -12.41 -13.26 -27.09
CA PRO A 413 -13.34 -14.07 -27.89
C PRO A 413 -14.83 -13.81 -27.64
N GLU A 414 -15.22 -13.33 -26.46
CA GLU A 414 -16.61 -12.99 -26.11
C GLU A 414 -16.77 -11.46 -25.92
N PRO A 415 -16.73 -10.65 -26.99
CA PRO A 415 -16.65 -9.19 -26.88
C PRO A 415 -17.83 -8.57 -26.11
N ALA A 416 -19.04 -9.11 -26.25
CA ALA A 416 -20.22 -8.63 -25.51
C ALA A 416 -20.09 -8.81 -23.99
N ARG A 417 -19.49 -9.92 -23.53
CA ARG A 417 -19.25 -10.18 -22.11
C ARG A 417 -18.24 -9.17 -21.55
N MET A 418 -17.17 -8.93 -22.30
CA MET A 418 -16.13 -7.97 -21.92
C MET A 418 -16.65 -6.53 -21.91
N GLU A 419 -17.37 -6.10 -22.95
CA GLU A 419 -17.97 -4.76 -23.02
C GLU A 419 -18.95 -4.54 -21.86
N ALA A 420 -19.80 -5.51 -21.55
CA ALA A 420 -20.74 -5.42 -20.43
C ALA A 420 -20.01 -5.25 -19.08
N ALA A 421 -18.89 -5.93 -18.87
CA ALA A 421 -18.06 -5.76 -17.68
C ALA A 421 -17.43 -4.37 -17.63
N MET A 422 -16.87 -3.89 -18.75
CA MET A 422 -16.29 -2.55 -18.85
C MET A 422 -17.31 -1.46 -18.56
N ARG A 423 -18.53 -1.58 -19.10
CA ARG A 423 -19.62 -0.62 -18.84
C ARG A 423 -19.98 -0.53 -17.36
N ARG A 424 -20.08 -1.68 -16.66
CA ARG A 424 -20.32 -1.69 -15.21
C ARG A 424 -19.17 -1.01 -14.45
N GLY A 425 -17.93 -1.31 -14.80
CA GLY A 425 -16.75 -0.71 -14.19
C GLY A 425 -16.69 0.81 -14.34
N ILE A 426 -16.90 1.31 -15.56
CA ILE A 426 -16.92 2.75 -15.83
C ILE A 426 -18.07 3.43 -15.08
N GLN A 427 -19.27 2.83 -15.09
CA GLN A 427 -20.41 3.37 -14.35
C GLN A 427 -20.12 3.44 -12.84
N TRP A 428 -19.47 2.43 -12.29
CA TRP A 428 -19.06 2.40 -10.89
C TRP A 428 -18.01 3.50 -10.61
N LEU A 429 -16.94 3.61 -11.40
CA LEU A 429 -15.92 4.65 -11.25
C LEU A 429 -16.49 6.07 -11.28
N LEU A 430 -17.36 6.37 -12.24
CA LEU A 430 -18.01 7.67 -12.36
C LEU A 430 -18.81 8.01 -11.10
N SER A 431 -19.45 7.01 -10.49
CA SER A 431 -20.26 7.20 -9.29
C SER A 431 -19.44 7.47 -8.03
N MET A 432 -18.18 7.02 -8.01
CA MET A 432 -17.26 7.14 -6.88
C MET A 432 -16.55 8.50 -6.80
N GLN A 433 -16.79 9.41 -7.75
CA GLN A 433 -16.16 10.73 -7.72
C GLN A 433 -16.60 11.53 -6.48
N ASN A 434 -15.62 12.09 -5.79
CA ASN A 434 -15.83 12.94 -4.63
C ASN A 434 -16.32 14.34 -5.04
N ARG A 435 -16.91 15.06 -4.09
CA ARG A 435 -17.41 16.43 -4.33
C ARG A 435 -16.31 17.43 -4.69
N ASP A 436 -15.07 17.18 -4.28
CA ASP A 436 -13.92 18.02 -4.64
C ASP A 436 -13.43 17.78 -6.08
N GLY A 437 -13.96 16.75 -6.75
CA GLY A 437 -13.62 16.39 -8.13
C GLY A 437 -12.59 15.27 -8.25
N GLY A 438 -11.93 14.88 -7.16
CA GLY A 438 -11.01 13.76 -7.15
C GLY A 438 -11.67 12.43 -6.77
N TRP A 439 -10.83 11.42 -6.56
CA TRP A 439 -11.22 10.10 -6.05
C TRP A 439 -10.29 9.66 -4.92
N GLY A 440 -10.89 9.06 -3.89
CA GLY A 440 -10.18 8.22 -2.92
C GLY A 440 -10.11 6.77 -3.41
N ALA A 441 -9.48 5.87 -2.66
CA ALA A 441 -9.26 4.51 -3.09
C ALA A 441 -10.53 3.64 -3.03
N PHE A 442 -11.32 3.70 -1.95
CA PHE A 442 -12.45 2.78 -1.71
C PHE A 442 -13.77 3.48 -1.47
N ASP A 443 -13.76 4.66 -0.82
CA ASP A 443 -14.98 5.31 -0.35
C ASP A 443 -15.17 6.72 -0.94
N ARG A 444 -16.42 7.04 -1.24
CA ARG A 444 -16.82 8.38 -1.67
C ARG A 444 -16.92 9.34 -0.49
N ASP A 445 -16.39 10.55 -0.61
CA ASP A 445 -16.39 11.64 0.38
C ASP A 445 -15.91 11.18 1.78
N ASN A 446 -14.88 10.33 1.84
CA ASN A 446 -14.26 9.87 3.09
C ASN A 446 -13.10 10.79 3.50
N ASN A 447 -13.42 12.05 3.83
CA ASN A 447 -12.42 13.13 3.96
C ASN A 447 -12.53 13.95 5.26
N ARG A 448 -13.07 13.34 6.34
CA ARG A 448 -13.26 13.99 7.65
C ARG A 448 -11.94 14.13 8.42
N LYS A 449 -11.09 15.08 8.01
CA LYS A 449 -9.74 15.32 8.57
C LYS A 449 -9.67 15.45 10.09
N PHE A 450 -10.74 15.87 10.76
CA PHE A 450 -10.73 15.96 12.22
C PHE A 450 -10.58 14.57 12.88
N LEU A 451 -11.04 13.48 12.26
CA LEU A 451 -10.88 12.11 12.77
C LEU A 451 -9.42 11.69 12.89
N CYS A 452 -8.51 12.28 12.12
CA CYS A 452 -7.06 12.06 12.25
C CYS A 452 -6.47 12.57 13.58
N ASN A 453 -7.28 13.23 14.43
CA ASN A 453 -6.88 13.67 15.77
C ASN A 453 -7.35 12.72 16.88
N ILE A 454 -8.06 11.64 16.55
CA ILE A 454 -8.41 10.59 17.51
C ILE A 454 -7.09 9.96 18.00
N PRO A 455 -6.90 9.70 19.30
CA PRO A 455 -5.64 9.14 19.81
C PRO A 455 -5.21 7.82 19.18
N PHE A 456 -6.14 7.06 18.59
CA PHE A 456 -5.89 5.83 17.85
C PHE A 456 -5.51 6.06 16.36
N ALA A 457 -5.60 7.30 15.85
CA ALA A 457 -5.29 7.66 14.47
C ALA A 457 -3.78 7.94 14.23
N ASP A 458 -2.91 7.45 15.11
CA ASP A 458 -1.45 7.64 15.09
C ASP A 458 -0.74 6.90 13.94
N HIS A 459 -1.48 6.18 13.10
CA HIS A 459 -0.98 5.47 11.90
C HIS A 459 -1.31 6.21 10.58
N ASN A 460 -1.81 7.45 10.64
CA ASN A 460 -2.18 8.26 9.48
C ASN A 460 -3.12 7.55 8.46
N ALA A 461 -3.97 6.66 8.98
CA ALA A 461 -4.80 5.76 8.19
C ALA A 461 -6.31 6.05 8.30
N MET A 462 -6.73 7.07 9.05
CA MET A 462 -8.12 7.19 9.50
C MET A 462 -9.16 7.46 8.41
N ILE A 463 -8.75 8.08 7.30
CA ILE A 463 -9.65 8.54 6.24
C ILE A 463 -9.09 8.17 4.87
N ASP A 464 -9.95 8.21 3.86
CA ASP A 464 -9.65 7.91 2.46
C ASP A 464 -10.04 9.09 1.54
N PRO A 465 -9.30 10.22 1.62
CA PRO A 465 -9.61 11.42 0.86
C PRO A 465 -9.18 11.28 -0.61
N SER A 466 -9.64 12.22 -1.46
CA SER A 466 -9.13 12.35 -2.82
C SER A 466 -7.61 12.52 -2.84
N THR A 467 -6.94 11.83 -3.76
CA THR A 467 -5.49 11.93 -3.97
C THR A 467 -5.13 12.06 -5.44
N ALA A 468 -3.98 12.66 -5.74
CA ALA A 468 -3.60 13.02 -7.11
C ALA A 468 -3.31 11.80 -7.98
N ASP A 469 -2.65 10.77 -7.44
CA ASP A 469 -2.35 9.52 -8.13
C ASP A 469 -3.63 8.74 -8.49
N VAL A 470 -4.55 8.56 -7.54
CA VAL A 470 -5.84 7.90 -7.79
C VAL A 470 -6.68 8.68 -8.80
N THR A 471 -6.76 10.00 -8.63
CA THR A 471 -7.52 10.87 -9.55
C THR A 471 -6.92 10.83 -10.95
N ALA A 472 -5.58 10.87 -11.08
CA ALA A 472 -4.91 10.74 -12.36
C ALA A 472 -5.18 9.39 -13.02
N ARG A 473 -5.16 8.30 -12.25
CA ARG A 473 -5.43 6.95 -12.74
C ARG A 473 -6.84 6.84 -13.36
N VAL A 474 -7.85 7.42 -12.72
CA VAL A 474 -9.21 7.48 -13.26
C VAL A 474 -9.28 8.37 -14.51
N VAL A 475 -8.61 9.52 -14.51
CA VAL A 475 -8.56 10.41 -15.68
C VAL A 475 -7.90 9.73 -16.88
N GLU A 476 -6.79 9.01 -16.67
CA GLU A 476 -6.13 8.22 -17.72
C GLU A 476 -7.11 7.19 -18.31
N CYS A 477 -7.78 6.42 -17.45
CA CYS A 477 -8.77 5.44 -17.86
C CYS A 477 -9.90 6.10 -18.67
N LEU A 478 -10.59 7.10 -18.12
CA LEU A 478 -11.70 7.75 -18.79
C LEU A 478 -11.30 8.42 -20.11
N GLY A 479 -10.12 9.04 -20.17
CA GLY A 479 -9.56 9.62 -21.39
C GLY A 479 -9.41 8.60 -22.51
N ARG A 480 -8.87 7.41 -22.20
CA ARG A 480 -8.77 6.30 -23.15
C ARG A 480 -10.12 5.77 -23.65
N TYR A 481 -11.15 5.85 -22.82
CA TYR A 481 -12.50 5.40 -23.15
C TYR A 481 -13.37 6.45 -23.87
N GLY A 482 -12.88 7.68 -24.03
CA GLY A 482 -13.55 8.72 -24.83
C GLY A 482 -14.01 9.97 -24.08
N TRP A 483 -13.69 10.11 -22.78
CA TRP A 483 -13.97 11.35 -22.05
C TRP A 483 -12.95 12.42 -22.40
N SER A 484 -13.41 13.54 -22.94
CA SER A 484 -12.55 14.67 -23.29
C SER A 484 -12.34 15.61 -22.10
N ALA A 485 -11.38 16.53 -22.23
CA ALA A 485 -11.14 17.62 -21.30
C ALA A 485 -12.39 18.49 -21.03
N GLU A 486 -13.37 18.49 -21.93
CA GLU A 486 -14.57 19.33 -21.82
C GLU A 486 -15.73 18.64 -21.08
N HIS A 487 -15.59 17.36 -20.78
CA HIS A 487 -16.57 16.65 -19.98
C HIS A 487 -16.49 17.10 -18.51
N SER A 488 -17.64 17.38 -17.88
CA SER A 488 -17.73 17.93 -16.52
C SER A 488 -16.92 17.13 -15.48
N VAL A 489 -17.01 15.79 -15.55
CA VAL A 489 -16.24 14.86 -14.70
C VAL A 489 -14.73 15.12 -14.81
N ILE A 490 -14.19 15.27 -16.03
CA ILE A 490 -12.77 15.53 -16.27
C ILE A 490 -12.40 16.95 -15.83
N GLN A 491 -13.24 17.95 -16.10
CA GLN A 491 -12.98 19.33 -15.65
C GLN A 491 -12.87 19.43 -14.12
N ARG A 492 -13.74 18.73 -13.38
CA ARG A 492 -13.66 18.65 -11.91
C ARG A 492 -12.38 17.97 -11.45
N ALA A 493 -12.00 16.86 -12.09
CA ALA A 493 -10.78 16.11 -11.78
C ALA A 493 -9.51 16.95 -12.03
N VAL A 494 -9.42 17.60 -13.19
CA VAL A 494 -8.31 18.49 -13.54
C VAL A 494 -8.25 19.66 -12.56
N LYS A 495 -9.39 20.24 -12.17
CA LYS A 495 -9.42 21.31 -11.15
C LYS A 495 -8.84 20.83 -9.82
N PHE A 496 -9.21 19.63 -9.36
CA PHE A 496 -8.63 19.02 -8.16
C PHE A 496 -7.09 18.88 -8.31
N LEU A 497 -6.62 18.28 -9.40
CA LEU A 497 -5.18 18.09 -9.66
C LEU A 497 -4.41 19.42 -9.67
N LEU A 498 -4.98 20.49 -10.23
CA LEU A 498 -4.34 21.81 -10.23
C LEU A 498 -4.25 22.43 -8.84
N GLN A 499 -5.21 22.15 -7.97
CA GLN A 499 -5.19 22.61 -6.58
C GLN A 499 -4.18 21.83 -5.74
N ASP A 500 -3.95 20.57 -6.08
CA ASP A 500 -3.03 19.68 -5.38
C ASP A 500 -1.56 19.82 -5.84
N GLN A 501 -1.31 20.43 -7.01
CA GLN A 501 0.05 20.59 -7.54
C GLN A 501 0.95 21.38 -6.58
N SER A 502 2.10 20.81 -6.26
CA SER A 502 3.14 21.48 -5.47
C SER A 502 3.70 22.71 -6.18
N LYS A 503 4.25 23.65 -5.41
CA LYS A 503 4.85 24.89 -5.95
C LYS A 503 5.98 24.66 -6.95
N ASP A 504 6.71 23.56 -6.78
CA ASP A 504 7.80 23.12 -7.66
C ASP A 504 7.29 22.44 -8.96
N GLY A 505 5.98 22.19 -9.07
CA GLY A 505 5.36 21.53 -10.22
C GLY A 505 5.09 20.04 -10.01
N SER A 506 5.57 19.43 -8.93
CA SER A 506 5.35 18.00 -8.64
C SER A 506 3.95 17.71 -8.06
N TRP A 507 3.56 16.43 -8.06
CA TRP A 507 2.40 15.91 -7.32
C TRP A 507 2.83 14.82 -6.34
N PHE A 508 2.18 14.79 -5.19
CA PHE A 508 2.43 13.80 -4.14
C PHE A 508 1.94 12.41 -4.58
N GLY A 509 2.72 11.36 -4.29
CA GLY A 509 2.32 9.97 -4.51
C GLY A 509 1.82 9.35 -3.21
N ARG A 510 0.51 9.08 -3.12
CA ARG A 510 -0.09 8.46 -1.94
C ARG A 510 0.22 6.97 -1.84
N TRP A 511 0.25 6.25 -2.97
CA TRP A 511 0.37 4.79 -3.03
C TRP A 511 1.68 4.27 -3.65
N GLY A 512 2.43 5.15 -4.32
CA GLY A 512 3.77 4.86 -4.84
C GLY A 512 4.75 5.95 -4.45
N VAL A 513 6.02 5.58 -4.24
CA VAL A 513 7.08 6.44 -3.69
C VAL A 513 7.68 7.33 -4.80
N ASN A 514 7.58 8.65 -4.72
CA ASN A 514 6.57 9.47 -4.08
C ASN A 514 6.17 10.54 -5.10
N TYR A 515 6.94 11.62 -5.19
CA TYR A 515 6.67 12.70 -6.12
C TYR A 515 6.95 12.30 -7.57
N ILE A 516 7.89 11.39 -7.82
CA ILE A 516 8.14 10.85 -9.16
C ILE A 516 6.92 10.04 -9.64
N TYR A 517 6.37 9.20 -8.76
CA TYR A 517 5.17 8.40 -9.02
C TYR A 517 3.95 9.29 -9.31
N GLY A 518 3.62 10.18 -8.38
CA GLY A 518 2.47 11.08 -8.51
C GLY A 518 2.57 11.98 -9.74
N THR A 519 3.73 12.59 -9.97
CA THR A 519 3.95 13.48 -11.12
C THR A 519 3.85 12.75 -12.45
N SER A 520 4.43 11.54 -12.54
CA SER A 520 4.36 10.71 -13.75
C SER A 520 2.91 10.34 -14.09
N GLY A 521 2.16 9.83 -13.11
CA GLY A 521 0.77 9.44 -13.28
C GLY A 521 -0.11 10.61 -13.74
N VAL A 522 0.06 11.79 -13.13
CA VAL A 522 -0.69 12.99 -13.52
C VAL A 522 -0.36 13.44 -14.95
N LEU A 523 0.91 13.49 -15.33
CA LEU A 523 1.30 13.84 -16.70
C LEU A 523 0.71 12.85 -17.73
N ARG A 524 0.80 11.56 -17.43
CA ARG A 524 0.26 10.49 -18.26
C ARG A 524 -1.27 10.59 -18.42
N ALA A 525 -1.98 10.89 -17.34
CA ALA A 525 -3.42 11.11 -17.38
C ALA A 525 -3.80 12.30 -18.26
N LEU A 526 -3.10 13.43 -18.10
CA LEU A 526 -3.38 14.66 -18.83
C LEU A 526 -3.04 14.57 -20.33
N GLU A 527 -2.14 13.67 -20.72
CA GLU A 527 -1.91 13.31 -22.13
C GLU A 527 -3.16 12.70 -22.78
N THR A 528 -3.85 11.77 -22.10
CA THR A 528 -5.03 11.07 -22.67
C THR A 528 -6.22 12.00 -22.94
N VAL A 529 -6.26 13.15 -22.27
CA VAL A 529 -7.30 14.18 -22.46
C VAL A 529 -6.77 15.42 -23.18
N SER A 530 -5.61 15.32 -23.84
CA SER A 530 -5.02 16.39 -24.67
C SER A 530 -4.66 17.68 -23.91
N LEU A 531 -4.25 17.56 -22.64
CA LEU A 531 -3.82 18.67 -21.79
C LEU A 531 -2.30 18.67 -21.49
N ALA A 532 -1.55 17.75 -22.07
CA ALA A 532 -0.11 17.59 -21.83
C ALA A 532 0.77 18.83 -22.17
N THR A 533 0.29 19.75 -23.01
CA THR A 533 1.05 20.95 -23.43
C THR A 533 0.80 22.19 -22.57
N ARG A 534 -0.05 22.07 -21.54
CA ARG A 534 -0.42 23.17 -20.66
C ARG A 534 0.72 23.53 -19.70
N GLU A 535 0.66 24.75 -19.16
CA GLU A 535 1.74 25.32 -18.33
C GLU A 535 2.03 24.50 -17.06
N PHE A 536 1.01 23.94 -16.42
CA PHE A 536 1.20 23.08 -15.25
C PHE A 536 1.96 21.79 -15.59
N CYS A 537 1.81 21.23 -16.79
CA CYS A 537 2.59 20.07 -17.25
C CYS A 537 4.05 20.47 -17.53
N LYS A 538 4.28 21.65 -18.11
CA LYS A 538 5.64 22.15 -18.36
C LYS A 538 6.44 22.33 -17.07
N ARG A 539 5.82 22.84 -16.00
CA ARG A 539 6.45 22.90 -14.67
C ARG A 539 6.80 21.53 -14.13
N ALA A 540 5.89 20.57 -14.23
CA ALA A 540 6.11 19.19 -13.81
C ALA A 540 7.24 18.50 -14.59
N VAL A 541 7.31 18.69 -15.92
CA VAL A 541 8.43 18.21 -16.75
C VAL A 541 9.74 18.88 -16.33
N SER A 542 9.73 20.19 -16.07
CA SER A 542 10.92 20.90 -15.56
C SER A 542 11.38 20.33 -14.22
N TRP A 543 10.46 19.96 -13.34
CA TRP A 543 10.77 19.30 -12.09
C TRP A 543 11.37 17.91 -12.31
N LEU A 544 10.76 17.06 -13.14
CA LEU A 544 11.32 15.73 -13.48
C LEU A 544 12.74 15.86 -14.02
N ARG A 545 13.00 16.78 -14.97
CA ARG A 545 14.36 17.03 -15.48
C ARG A 545 15.33 17.48 -14.38
N SER A 546 14.85 18.23 -13.38
CA SER A 546 15.70 18.70 -12.27
C SER A 546 16.10 17.61 -11.27
N VAL A 547 15.30 16.54 -11.18
CA VAL A 547 15.57 15.39 -10.28
C VAL A 547 16.11 14.16 -11.03
N GLN A 548 16.16 14.20 -12.37
CA GLN A 548 16.85 13.18 -13.16
C GLN A 548 18.36 13.18 -12.83
N LYS A 549 18.91 12.00 -12.61
CA LYS A 549 20.33 11.85 -12.28
C LYS A 549 21.22 11.92 -13.52
N VAL A 550 22.52 12.07 -13.28
CA VAL A 550 23.55 12.16 -14.34
C VAL A 550 23.54 10.95 -15.27
N ASP A 551 23.29 9.75 -14.74
CA ASP A 551 23.21 8.49 -15.50
C ASP A 551 21.86 8.30 -16.22
N GLY A 552 20.96 9.28 -16.15
CA GLY A 552 19.64 9.23 -16.79
C GLY A 552 18.52 8.64 -15.94
N SER A 553 18.87 8.04 -14.80
CA SER A 553 17.90 7.37 -13.94
C SER A 553 17.11 8.33 -13.06
N PHE A 554 16.07 7.78 -12.47
CA PHE A 554 15.30 8.39 -11.40
C PHE A 554 15.36 7.50 -10.16
N GLY A 555 15.26 8.13 -9.00
CA GLY A 555 15.33 7.44 -7.71
C GLY A 555 14.84 8.34 -6.59
N GLU A 556 13.89 7.87 -5.80
CA GLU A 556 13.30 8.62 -4.69
C GLU A 556 13.16 7.73 -3.46
N SER A 557 13.74 8.18 -2.35
CA SER A 557 13.69 7.50 -1.06
C SER A 557 12.37 7.78 -0.35
N LEU A 558 11.97 6.83 0.49
CA LEU A 558 10.80 6.95 1.37
C LEU A 558 10.93 8.11 2.37
N LEU A 559 12.15 8.57 2.63
CA LEU A 559 12.42 9.78 3.41
C LEU A 559 11.69 11.02 2.85
N SER A 560 11.35 11.03 1.55
CA SER A 560 10.61 12.12 0.91
C SER A 560 9.20 12.34 1.48
N TYR A 561 8.62 11.36 2.18
CA TYR A 561 7.36 11.53 2.90
C TYR A 561 7.51 12.41 4.15
N ASP A 562 8.63 12.29 4.85
CA ASP A 562 8.89 13.01 6.11
C ASP A 562 9.66 14.32 5.89
N VAL A 563 10.52 14.36 4.87
CA VAL A 563 11.44 15.46 4.61
C VAL A 563 11.24 16.01 3.20
N PRO A 564 10.37 17.03 3.01
CA PRO A 564 10.04 17.59 1.70
C PRO A 564 11.20 18.21 0.92
N SER A 565 12.40 18.39 1.50
CA SER A 565 13.59 18.80 0.76
C SER A 565 14.28 17.65 0.02
N THR A 566 13.87 16.40 0.27
CA THR A 566 14.43 15.18 -0.34
C THR A 566 13.60 14.62 -1.50
N LYS A 567 12.64 15.40 -2.01
CA LYS A 567 11.82 14.99 -3.17
C LYS A 567 12.70 14.61 -4.36
N GLY A 568 12.36 13.50 -5.00
CA GLY A 568 13.08 12.97 -6.15
C GLY A 568 14.55 12.60 -5.86
N GLN A 569 14.93 12.40 -4.59
CA GLN A 569 16.27 11.99 -4.20
C GLN A 569 16.23 10.62 -3.52
N GLY A 570 17.10 9.70 -3.94
CA GLY A 570 17.19 8.34 -3.43
C GLY A 570 18.11 7.49 -4.30
N THR A 571 18.25 6.19 -4.04
CA THR A 571 18.94 5.27 -4.95
C THR A 571 18.15 5.12 -6.25
N SER A 572 18.84 4.90 -7.37
CA SER A 572 18.16 4.73 -8.67
C SER A 572 17.44 3.40 -8.70
N THR A 573 16.19 3.40 -9.15
CA THR A 573 15.37 2.19 -9.23
C THR A 573 14.80 2.04 -10.64
N ALA A 574 14.52 0.80 -11.04
CA ALA A 574 14.01 0.50 -12.36
C ALA A 574 12.58 1.03 -12.51
N SER A 575 11.73 0.82 -11.50
CA SER A 575 10.34 1.29 -11.49
C SER A 575 10.23 2.82 -11.49
N GLN A 576 10.99 3.53 -10.66
CA GLN A 576 10.94 5.00 -10.65
C GLN A 576 11.56 5.60 -11.92
N THR A 577 12.58 4.98 -12.51
CA THR A 577 13.09 5.39 -13.82
C THR A 577 12.07 5.19 -14.92
N ALA A 578 11.33 4.08 -14.90
CA ALA A 578 10.21 3.85 -15.80
C ALA A 578 9.10 4.91 -15.62
N TRP A 579 8.75 5.27 -14.38
CA TRP A 579 7.79 6.35 -14.13
C TRP A 579 8.29 7.70 -14.65
N GLY A 580 9.53 8.07 -14.36
CA GLY A 580 10.13 9.29 -14.89
C GLY A 580 10.08 9.32 -16.43
N LEU A 581 10.42 8.22 -17.08
CA LEU A 581 10.34 8.05 -18.53
C LEU A 581 8.91 8.20 -19.06
N ILE A 582 7.92 7.52 -18.45
CA ILE A 582 6.50 7.63 -18.83
C ILE A 582 6.00 9.07 -18.72
N GLY A 583 6.34 9.78 -17.63
CA GLY A 583 5.94 11.17 -17.43
C GLY A 583 6.59 12.13 -18.43
N LEU A 584 7.87 11.94 -18.74
CA LEU A 584 8.58 12.72 -19.75
C LEU A 584 7.99 12.47 -21.15
N LEU A 585 7.74 11.22 -21.52
CA LEU A 585 7.11 10.87 -22.81
C LEU A 585 5.75 11.56 -22.98
N ALA A 586 4.95 11.61 -21.90
CA ALA A 586 3.60 12.15 -21.95
C ALA A 586 3.53 13.65 -22.31
N SER A 587 4.55 14.44 -22.00
CA SER A 587 4.50 15.91 -22.14
C SER A 587 5.71 16.54 -22.84
N ALA A 588 6.89 15.94 -22.74
CA ALA A 588 8.12 16.43 -23.38
C ALA A 588 8.37 15.82 -24.78
N GLY A 589 7.89 14.60 -25.01
CA GLY A 589 8.04 13.87 -26.29
C GLY A 589 9.36 13.11 -26.43
N THR A 590 9.46 12.30 -27.50
CA THR A 590 10.56 11.35 -27.74
C THR A 590 11.92 11.99 -27.99
N GLU A 591 11.93 13.25 -28.48
CA GLU A 591 13.15 13.99 -28.83
C GLU A 591 13.83 14.67 -27.62
N ASP A 592 13.22 14.61 -26.43
CA ASP A 592 13.81 15.16 -25.22
C ASP A 592 15.06 14.35 -24.81
N PRO A 593 16.24 14.98 -24.62
CA PRO A 593 17.44 14.28 -24.16
C PRO A 593 17.26 13.51 -22.84
N ALA A 594 16.37 13.99 -21.95
CA ALA A 594 16.05 13.31 -20.70
C ALA A 594 15.38 11.94 -20.96
N VAL A 595 14.56 11.82 -22.01
CA VAL A 595 13.92 10.56 -22.41
C VAL A 595 14.98 9.57 -22.86
N ALA A 596 15.86 9.96 -23.78
CA ALA A 596 16.92 9.08 -24.29
C ALA A 596 17.83 8.53 -23.16
N LYS A 597 18.18 9.37 -22.18
CA LYS A 597 18.97 8.96 -21.02
C LYS A 597 18.25 7.96 -20.12
N ALA A 598 16.97 8.15 -19.86
CA ALA A 598 16.18 7.21 -19.06
C ALA A 598 16.02 5.86 -19.76
N VAL A 599 15.80 5.86 -21.08
CA VAL A 599 15.78 4.63 -21.91
C VAL A 599 17.12 3.92 -21.84
N ALA A 600 18.22 4.65 -22.04
CA ALA A 600 19.58 4.10 -21.98
C ALA A 600 19.85 3.42 -20.63
N TYR A 601 19.47 4.05 -19.52
CA TYR A 601 19.62 3.47 -18.19
C TYR A 601 18.89 2.12 -18.08
N LEU A 602 17.61 2.07 -18.44
CA LEU A 602 16.81 0.84 -18.33
C LEU A 602 17.36 -0.28 -19.22
N VAL A 603 17.77 0.03 -20.46
CA VAL A 603 18.36 -0.96 -21.38
C VAL A 603 19.70 -1.51 -20.85
N HIS A 604 20.54 -0.66 -20.26
CA HIS A 604 21.84 -1.08 -19.73
C HIS A 604 21.74 -1.83 -18.40
N ARG A 605 20.71 -1.55 -17.60
CA ARG A 605 20.49 -2.20 -16.29
C ARG A 605 19.68 -3.48 -16.34
N GLN A 606 19.18 -3.88 -17.52
CA GLN A 606 18.46 -5.13 -17.66
C GLN A 606 19.41 -6.32 -17.49
N GLU A 607 19.01 -7.26 -16.64
CA GLU A 607 19.71 -8.52 -16.42
C GLU A 607 19.60 -9.46 -17.62
N THR A 608 20.44 -10.51 -17.63
CA THR A 608 20.49 -11.45 -18.75
C THR A 608 19.21 -12.26 -18.96
N ASP A 609 18.44 -12.48 -17.88
CA ASP A 609 17.15 -13.19 -17.90
C ASP A 609 15.96 -12.29 -18.31
N GLY A 610 16.22 -11.01 -18.58
CA GLY A 610 15.22 -10.01 -18.96
C GLY A 610 14.63 -9.22 -17.79
N SER A 611 14.98 -9.54 -16.55
CA SER A 611 14.50 -8.82 -15.35
C SER A 611 15.34 -7.57 -15.03
N TRP A 612 14.91 -6.82 -14.01
CA TRP A 612 15.71 -5.80 -13.35
C TRP A 612 15.82 -6.07 -11.85
N SER A 613 16.96 -5.69 -11.27
CA SER A 613 17.18 -5.68 -9.82
C SER A 613 16.62 -4.39 -9.19
N GLU A 614 15.95 -4.53 -8.05
CA GLU A 614 15.37 -3.43 -7.29
C GLU A 614 15.24 -3.85 -5.81
N PRO A 615 16.25 -3.58 -4.97
CA PRO A 615 16.15 -3.84 -3.53
C PRO A 615 15.24 -2.83 -2.82
N GLU A 616 15.15 -1.59 -3.32
CA GLU A 616 14.39 -0.50 -2.71
C GLU A 616 12.87 -0.74 -2.72
N PHE A 617 12.19 -0.17 -1.73
CA PHE A 617 10.74 -0.13 -1.70
C PHE A 617 10.26 1.08 -2.51
N THR A 618 9.33 0.84 -3.44
CA THR A 618 8.76 1.86 -4.32
C THR A 618 7.25 1.98 -4.19
N GLY A 619 6.61 1.18 -3.33
CA GLY A 619 5.20 1.26 -2.96
C GLY A 619 4.98 1.84 -1.56
N THR A 620 3.78 2.38 -1.32
CA THR A 620 3.40 2.99 -0.04
C THR A 620 2.03 2.50 0.39
N GLY A 621 1.92 1.94 1.59
CA GLY A 621 0.62 1.64 2.21
C GLY A 621 0.09 2.84 3.00
N PHE A 622 0.86 3.30 3.98
CA PHE A 622 0.56 4.48 4.81
C PHE A 622 1.79 5.38 4.91
N PRO A 623 1.75 6.61 4.34
CA PRO A 623 2.87 7.55 4.40
C PRO A 623 3.37 7.76 5.83
N GLY A 624 4.67 7.55 6.04
CA GLY A 624 5.35 7.67 7.34
C GLY A 624 5.23 6.46 8.26
N VAL A 625 4.45 5.44 7.89
CA VAL A 625 4.07 4.36 8.82
C VAL A 625 4.24 2.97 8.24
N PHE A 626 3.93 2.77 6.96
CA PHE A 626 3.94 1.44 6.35
C PHE A 626 4.23 1.51 4.85
N TYR A 627 5.26 0.79 4.42
CA TYR A 627 5.80 0.85 3.06
C TYR A 627 5.87 -0.53 2.44
N LEU A 628 5.88 -0.55 1.10
CA LEU A 628 5.67 -1.76 0.33
C LEU A 628 6.70 -1.90 -0.78
N LYS A 629 7.08 -3.14 -1.07
CA LYS A 629 7.75 -3.49 -2.31
C LYS A 629 6.87 -4.43 -3.12
N TYR A 630 6.48 -3.93 -4.28
CA TYR A 630 5.81 -4.68 -5.32
C TYR A 630 6.88 -5.35 -6.18
N HIS A 631 7.12 -6.65 -6.00
CA HIS A 631 8.23 -7.33 -6.67
C HIS A 631 8.13 -7.38 -8.20
N LEU A 632 6.95 -7.14 -8.76
CA LEU A 632 6.75 -7.04 -10.20
C LEU A 632 6.93 -5.63 -10.78
N TYR A 633 6.97 -4.57 -9.97
CA TYR A 633 7.15 -3.20 -10.48
C TYR A 633 8.46 -3.03 -11.25
N ARG A 634 9.54 -3.62 -10.76
CA ARG A 634 10.85 -3.63 -11.41
C ARG A 634 10.86 -4.28 -12.79
N ASN A 635 9.85 -5.07 -13.14
CA ASN A 635 9.76 -5.73 -14.44
C ASN A 635 8.67 -5.11 -15.31
N SER A 636 7.45 -4.98 -14.77
CA SER A 636 6.29 -4.53 -15.53
C SER A 636 6.40 -3.06 -15.96
N PHE A 637 6.90 -2.17 -15.10
CA PHE A 637 7.04 -0.76 -15.47
C PHE A 637 8.17 -0.50 -16.48
N PRO A 638 9.39 -1.07 -16.35
CA PRO A 638 10.41 -0.91 -17.38
C PRO A 638 10.00 -1.44 -18.74
N VAL A 639 9.35 -2.61 -18.81
CA VAL A 639 8.82 -3.15 -20.07
C VAL A 639 7.80 -2.17 -20.67
N TYR A 640 6.83 -1.71 -19.87
CA TYR A 640 5.85 -0.73 -20.31
C TYR A 640 6.51 0.56 -20.83
N ALA A 641 7.44 1.13 -20.08
CA ALA A 641 8.07 2.42 -20.42
C ALA A 641 8.95 2.34 -21.68
N LEU A 642 9.74 1.27 -21.82
CA LEU A 642 10.58 1.04 -23.01
C LEU A 642 9.72 0.78 -24.25
N ALA A 643 8.69 -0.06 -24.12
CA ALA A 643 7.77 -0.36 -25.20
C ALA A 643 7.01 0.89 -25.66
N ARG A 644 6.52 1.69 -24.71
CA ARG A 644 5.89 2.98 -24.98
C ARG A 644 6.80 3.93 -25.75
N TYR A 645 8.07 4.04 -25.35
CA TYR A 645 9.06 4.83 -26.08
C TYR A 645 9.19 4.35 -27.54
N SER A 646 9.37 3.03 -27.75
CA SER A 646 9.49 2.45 -29.10
C SER A 646 8.25 2.72 -29.96
N ASN A 647 7.06 2.51 -29.41
CA ASN A 647 5.80 2.74 -30.10
C ASN A 647 5.58 4.21 -30.48
N GLN A 648 5.88 5.16 -29.59
CA GLN A 648 5.79 6.58 -29.91
C GLN A 648 6.79 7.00 -30.98
N SER A 649 8.05 6.55 -30.89
CA SER A 649 9.08 6.84 -31.90
C SER A 649 8.71 6.30 -33.29
N ARG A 650 8.02 5.16 -33.35
CA ARG A 650 7.54 4.54 -34.61
C ARG A 650 6.17 5.02 -35.05
N LYS A 651 5.46 5.80 -34.21
CA LYS A 651 4.04 6.17 -34.40
C LYS A 651 3.15 4.93 -34.62
N ALA A 652 3.38 3.90 -33.81
CA ALA A 652 2.59 2.67 -33.87
C ALA A 652 1.11 2.95 -33.58
N GLU A 653 0.23 2.23 -34.29
CA GLU A 653 -1.20 2.26 -33.99
C GLU A 653 -1.48 1.45 -32.71
N GLU A 654 -2.27 2.01 -31.82
CA GLU A 654 -2.67 1.37 -30.57
C GLU A 654 -3.97 0.59 -30.77
N TYR A 655 -4.00 -0.69 -30.40
CA TYR A 655 -5.24 -1.45 -30.42
C TYR A 655 -6.21 -0.95 -29.35
N CYS A 656 -7.49 -0.87 -29.72
CA CYS A 656 -8.55 -0.41 -28.83
C CYS A 656 -9.79 -1.28 -29.06
N ALA A 657 -10.06 -2.18 -28.12
CA ALA A 657 -11.20 -3.10 -28.20
C ALA A 657 -12.54 -2.36 -28.20
N VAL A 658 -12.65 -1.29 -27.40
CA VAL A 658 -13.87 -0.49 -27.30
C VAL A 658 -13.57 0.97 -26.93
N LYS A 659 -14.36 1.88 -27.49
CA LYS A 659 -14.55 3.25 -27.00
C LYS A 659 -16.03 3.46 -26.73
N PHE A 660 -16.33 4.29 -25.76
CA PHE A 660 -17.71 4.64 -25.47
C PHE A 660 -17.99 6.10 -25.77
N GLN A 661 -19.28 6.41 -25.98
CA GLN A 661 -19.73 7.79 -25.94
C GLN A 661 -20.06 8.15 -24.49
N PRO A 662 -19.46 9.21 -23.89
CA PRO A 662 -19.76 9.60 -22.52
C PRO A 662 -21.25 9.83 -22.24
N SER A 663 -22.03 10.22 -23.25
CA SER A 663 -23.48 10.42 -23.17
C SER A 663 -24.30 9.14 -22.90
N GLU A 664 -23.70 7.96 -23.08
CA GLU A 664 -24.30 6.66 -22.74
C GLU A 664 -24.31 6.42 -21.23
N PHE A 665 -23.45 7.11 -20.48
CA PHE A 665 -23.32 6.94 -19.04
C PHE A 665 -24.08 8.05 -18.33
N ARG A 666 -24.98 7.67 -17.43
CA ARG A 666 -25.75 8.61 -16.61
C ARG A 666 -25.67 8.18 -15.17
N LEU A 667 -25.21 9.07 -14.31
CA LEU A 667 -25.36 8.90 -12.88
C LEU A 667 -26.82 9.15 -12.52
N ARG A 668 -27.43 8.25 -11.75
CA ARG A 668 -28.81 8.43 -11.26
C ARG A 668 -28.97 9.73 -10.45
N SER A 669 -27.89 10.19 -9.81
CA SER A 669 -27.83 11.44 -9.05
C SER A 669 -27.75 12.71 -9.91
N GLY A 670 -27.60 12.61 -11.24
CA GLY A 670 -27.66 13.75 -12.17
C GLY A 670 -26.49 14.75 -12.10
N ILE A 671 -25.33 14.37 -11.54
CA ILE A 671 -24.15 15.26 -11.34
C ILE A 671 -23.14 15.18 -12.48
#